data_AF-A0A395P0N0-F1
#
_entry.id   AF-A0A395P0N0-F1
#
_cell.length_a   1.000
_cell.length_b   1.000
_cell.length_c   1.000
_cell.angle_alpha   90.00
_cell.angle_beta   90.00
_cell.angle_gamma   90.00
#
_symmetry.space_group_name_H-M   'P 1'
#
loop_
_entity.id
_entity.type
_entity.pdbx_description
1 polymer ?
#
loop_
_entity_poly.entity_id
_entity_poly.type
_entity_poly.pdbx_seq_one_letter_code
_entity_poly.pdbx_strand_id
1 'polypeptide(L)'
;MLGLNEIKPGVHIIQDSVATEEILRLHQTCAPVANDGNRYVSAGIVLEAAQTVVERIQLAPDKRERLIYMRDCLQYTSLMMLSATNVEETVRYSICALGEYFSTGLFRVIAQSTPKIDVPVVGFSWHQSYMQSGAFQMDINTYQPSHMPDGCGCALIGIDERATALILHGTDTYPIIRFDQIGEGVDDFELIVEPYEPGVPYVALSHVWANGLGNPKANSLPRCQITRVAQLIASLQAQVEGETEYQTQYRIWIDTLCCPIELEGKLIALERIASVYRNASHVLVLDASLTAFDSQATHPAELLLRVYGASPWMRRLWTLQVSVPSDEPLCISTLMGLDTKYIAAAPSAETRMVRVWELLAKSLGGFSPRLLFYADEVLNTSGWRWAPRSLLGSSVKDPVIGIDERVLRLAENTDLQGIPTPLGLKVILPGCRLIPQPLVPGISLHPWPGAINPTEDQIIIHQEESGQWYRIIDWYRSKKLASWTDDERSAFDREQNNPLCREIDSGKCVLIYDETSRADGTLVACMAQIDEIHKDFKHASITTKELETGIRVHRLRTVIMSLLSNEEIRMMTVFRELAMAVAIDQETSNLLMMEDRDGEEWKSCMVKVKNKMKEVVAEAWNSNPELTQAVKNTIGIDMEGFMWAFIPKIFSHDVFIDEMPSEQIWFVD
;
A
#
# COMPACT_ATOMS: atom_id res chain seq x y z
N MET A 1 -32.42 0.85 -14.68
CA MET A 1 -32.30 -0.04 -13.52
C MET A 1 -31.29 0.46 -12.49
N LEU A 2 -31.04 1.76 -12.35
CA LEU A 2 -30.20 2.33 -11.29
C LEU A 2 -30.67 3.76 -11.08
N GLY A 3 -31.27 4.08 -9.93
CA GLY A 3 -31.54 5.45 -9.46
C GLY A 3 -32.44 6.35 -10.31
N LEU A 4 -32.86 5.97 -11.51
CA LEU A 4 -33.63 6.85 -12.41
C LEU A 4 -35.03 7.19 -11.87
N ASN A 5 -35.51 6.41 -10.91
CA ASN A 5 -36.78 6.67 -10.25
C ASN A 5 -36.66 7.74 -9.17
N GLU A 6 -35.45 8.19 -8.79
CA GLU A 6 -35.24 9.24 -7.81
C GLU A 6 -34.91 10.56 -8.51
N ILE A 7 -35.58 11.65 -8.12
CA ILE A 7 -35.36 13.00 -8.68
C ILE A 7 -34.45 13.82 -7.75
N LYS A 8 -34.57 13.58 -6.44
CA LYS A 8 -33.78 14.16 -5.35
C LYS A 8 -33.75 13.13 -4.22
N PRO A 9 -32.79 13.17 -3.28
CA PRO A 9 -32.78 12.29 -2.11
C PRO A 9 -34.16 12.23 -1.44
N GLY A 10 -34.78 11.04 -1.41
CA GLY A 10 -36.11 10.79 -0.84
C GLY A 10 -37.31 11.19 -1.71
N VAL A 11 -37.12 11.57 -2.98
CA VAL A 11 -38.21 11.97 -3.90
C VAL A 11 -38.22 11.06 -5.12
N HIS A 12 -39.25 10.22 -5.23
CA HIS A 12 -39.37 9.23 -6.30
C HIS A 12 -40.42 9.60 -7.38
N ILE A 13 -40.13 9.28 -8.65
CA ILE A 13 -41.00 9.43 -9.83
C ILE A 13 -42.18 8.45 -9.76
N ILE A 14 -41.96 7.29 -9.15
CA ILE A 14 -42.95 6.22 -9.00
C ILE A 14 -43.20 5.96 -7.52
N GLN A 15 -44.37 5.40 -7.19
CA GLN A 15 -44.71 5.02 -5.81
C GLN A 15 -43.73 3.98 -5.25
N ASP A 16 -43.41 4.08 -3.95
CA ASP A 16 -42.41 3.23 -3.28
C ASP A 16 -42.73 1.72 -3.38
N SER A 17 -44.01 1.36 -3.35
CA SER A 17 -44.46 -0.03 -3.53
C SER A 17 -44.10 -0.58 -4.92
N VAL A 18 -44.28 0.24 -5.96
CA VAL A 18 -43.94 -0.11 -7.34
C VAL A 18 -42.42 -0.17 -7.52
N ALA A 19 -41.68 0.77 -6.92
CA ALA A 19 -40.22 0.75 -6.94
C ALA A 19 -39.66 -0.52 -6.27
N THR A 20 -40.23 -0.90 -5.13
CA THR A 20 -39.84 -2.10 -4.39
C THR A 20 -40.09 -3.38 -5.19
N GLU A 21 -41.26 -3.48 -5.84
CA GLU A 21 -41.61 -4.61 -6.69
C GLU A 21 -40.72 -4.71 -7.94
N GLU A 22 -40.42 -3.57 -8.59
CA GLU A 22 -39.44 -3.52 -9.67
C GLU A 22 -38.08 -4.03 -9.20
N ILE A 23 -37.55 -3.53 -8.07
CA ILE A 23 -36.24 -3.95 -7.52
C ILE A 23 -36.21 -5.46 -7.22
N LEU A 24 -37.27 -6.01 -6.64
CA LEU A 24 -37.38 -7.45 -6.38
C LEU A 24 -37.34 -8.28 -7.65
N ARG A 25 -38.09 -7.87 -8.68
CA ARG A 25 -38.10 -8.53 -9.98
C ARG A 25 -36.73 -8.47 -10.64
N LEU A 26 -36.05 -7.33 -10.53
CA LEU A 26 -34.72 -7.11 -11.07
C LEU A 26 -33.68 -7.97 -10.36
N HIS A 27 -33.71 -8.07 -9.04
CA HIS A 27 -32.85 -8.98 -8.28
C HIS A 27 -33.05 -10.45 -8.69
N GLN A 28 -34.31 -10.89 -8.85
CA GLN A 28 -34.61 -12.25 -9.31
C GLN A 28 -34.12 -12.52 -10.73
N THR A 29 -34.21 -11.51 -11.61
CA THR A 29 -33.79 -11.64 -13.01
C THR A 29 -32.27 -11.61 -13.09
N CYS A 30 -31.59 -10.70 -12.40
CA CYS A 30 -30.14 -10.52 -12.48
C CYS A 30 -29.34 -11.59 -11.72
N ALA A 31 -29.94 -12.26 -10.73
CA ALA A 31 -29.30 -13.29 -9.91
C ALA A 31 -30.13 -14.60 -9.89
N PRO A 32 -30.24 -15.31 -11.02
CA PRO A 32 -30.95 -16.58 -11.08
C PRO A 32 -30.25 -17.66 -10.24
N VAL A 33 -31.04 -18.61 -9.75
CA VAL A 33 -30.52 -19.79 -9.04
C VAL A 33 -29.96 -20.76 -10.06
N ALA A 34 -28.68 -21.09 -9.95
CA ALA A 34 -28.00 -22.08 -10.77
C ALA A 34 -28.29 -23.51 -10.27
N ASN A 35 -27.89 -24.49 -11.09
CA ASN A 35 -28.17 -25.91 -10.85
C ASN A 35 -27.51 -26.47 -9.58
N ASP A 36 -26.52 -25.79 -9.03
CA ASP A 36 -25.84 -26.10 -7.76
C ASP A 36 -26.54 -25.49 -6.53
N GLY A 37 -27.65 -24.75 -6.73
CA GLY A 37 -28.40 -24.07 -5.68
C GLY A 37 -27.87 -22.66 -5.34
N ASN A 38 -26.76 -22.22 -5.92
CA ASN A 38 -26.19 -20.90 -5.69
C ASN A 38 -26.80 -19.86 -6.64
N ARG A 39 -26.73 -18.57 -6.27
CA ARG A 39 -27.17 -17.46 -7.15
C ARG A 39 -25.97 -16.75 -7.74
N TYR A 40 -25.94 -16.62 -9.05
CA TYR A 40 -24.85 -15.94 -9.76
C TYR A 40 -25.40 -14.73 -10.51
N VAL A 41 -24.67 -13.61 -10.46
CA VAL A 41 -25.01 -12.42 -11.25
C VAL A 41 -24.48 -12.61 -12.67
N SER A 42 -25.38 -12.62 -13.66
CA SER A 42 -25.01 -12.76 -15.08
C SER A 42 -24.96 -11.40 -15.78
N ALA A 43 -23.81 -11.09 -16.37
CA ALA A 43 -23.63 -9.88 -17.18
C ALA A 43 -24.52 -9.84 -18.42
N GLY A 44 -24.95 -10.99 -18.95
CA GLY A 44 -25.81 -11.08 -20.14
C GLY A 44 -27.16 -10.41 -19.95
N ILE A 45 -27.79 -10.63 -18.79
CA ILE A 45 -29.14 -10.16 -18.45
C ILE A 45 -29.22 -8.62 -18.43
N VAL A 46 -28.16 -7.97 -17.96
CA VAL A 46 -28.15 -6.51 -17.85
C VAL A 46 -27.68 -5.84 -19.14
N LEU A 47 -26.91 -6.53 -19.99
CA LEU A 47 -26.64 -6.09 -21.36
C LEU A 47 -27.89 -6.16 -22.25
N GLU A 48 -28.75 -7.17 -22.06
CA GLU A 48 -30.07 -7.23 -22.69
C GLU A 48 -30.99 -6.09 -22.21
N ALA A 49 -30.79 -5.59 -20.98
CA ALA A 49 -31.49 -4.42 -20.45
C ALA A 49 -30.97 -3.07 -20.99
N ALA A 50 -29.94 -3.05 -21.84
CA ALA A 50 -29.35 -1.81 -22.37
C ALA A 50 -30.36 -0.96 -23.14
N GLN A 51 -31.25 -1.60 -23.91
CA GLN A 51 -32.31 -0.89 -24.65
C GLN A 51 -33.29 -0.19 -23.70
N THR A 52 -33.72 -0.88 -22.64
CA THR A 52 -34.56 -0.32 -21.57
C THR A 52 -33.87 0.83 -20.84
N VAL A 53 -32.55 0.77 -20.65
CA VAL A 53 -31.75 1.86 -20.05
C VAL A 53 -31.72 3.09 -20.96
N VAL A 54 -31.50 2.91 -22.27
CA VAL A 54 -31.53 4.00 -23.25
C VAL A 54 -32.91 4.66 -23.30
N GLU A 55 -33.99 3.88 -23.35
CA GLU A 55 -35.37 4.38 -23.34
C GLU A 55 -35.67 5.19 -22.08
N ARG A 56 -35.30 4.68 -20.89
CA ARG A 56 -35.53 5.39 -19.62
C ARG A 56 -34.68 6.66 -19.49
N ILE A 57 -33.46 6.69 -20.03
CA ILE A 57 -32.62 7.90 -20.06
C ILE A 57 -33.21 8.97 -20.98
N GLN A 58 -33.83 8.57 -22.10
CA GLN A 58 -34.49 9.53 -23.00
C GLN A 58 -35.64 10.28 -22.30
N LEU A 59 -36.35 9.60 -21.39
CA LEU A 59 -37.48 10.13 -20.62
C LEU A 59 -37.08 10.98 -19.41
N ALA A 60 -35.80 10.96 -19.00
CA ALA A 60 -35.35 11.64 -17.78
C ALA A 60 -35.11 13.15 -18.01
N PRO A 61 -35.65 14.04 -17.15
CA PRO A 61 -35.18 15.43 -17.06
C PRO A 61 -33.79 15.48 -16.42
N ASP A 62 -32.96 16.47 -16.78
CA ASP A 62 -31.64 16.73 -16.18
C ASP A 62 -30.64 15.55 -16.31
N LYS A 63 -30.47 15.06 -17.54
CA LYS A 63 -29.69 13.85 -17.86
C LYS A 63 -28.23 13.92 -17.39
N ARG A 64 -27.61 15.09 -17.47
CA ARG A 64 -26.20 15.29 -17.10
C ARG A 64 -26.01 15.13 -15.60
N GLU A 65 -26.82 15.81 -14.81
CA GLU A 65 -26.79 15.80 -13.35
C GLU A 65 -27.04 14.39 -12.80
N ARG A 66 -27.96 13.63 -13.42
CA ARG A 66 -28.23 12.24 -13.05
C ARG A 66 -27.07 11.30 -13.33
N LEU A 67 -26.41 11.44 -14.48
CA LEU A 67 -25.24 10.62 -14.82
C LEU A 67 -24.05 10.97 -13.92
N ILE A 68 -23.89 12.25 -13.56
CA ILE A 68 -22.90 12.69 -12.57
C ILE A 68 -23.22 12.08 -11.20
N TYR A 69 -24.48 12.09 -10.76
CA TYR A 69 -24.87 11.48 -9.48
C TYR A 69 -24.57 9.97 -9.44
N MET A 70 -24.91 9.24 -10.50
CA MET A 70 -24.57 7.81 -10.60
C MET A 70 -23.06 7.58 -10.57
N ARG A 71 -22.29 8.42 -11.28
CA ARG A 71 -20.81 8.42 -11.22
C ARG A 71 -20.32 8.68 -9.81
N ASP A 72 -20.89 9.65 -9.10
CA ASP A 72 -20.50 10.01 -7.73
C ASP A 72 -20.82 8.88 -6.75
N CYS A 73 -21.96 8.19 -6.91
CA CYS A 73 -22.28 7.00 -6.10
C CYS A 73 -21.29 5.85 -6.34
N LEU A 74 -20.90 5.63 -7.60
CA LEU A 74 -19.90 4.62 -7.97
C LEU A 74 -18.52 5.00 -7.42
N GLN A 75 -18.11 6.26 -7.56
CA GLN A 75 -16.86 6.77 -7.01
C GLN A 75 -16.83 6.65 -5.49
N TYR A 76 -17.90 7.09 -4.80
CA TYR A 76 -18.03 7.00 -3.36
C TYR A 76 -17.98 5.55 -2.89
N THR A 77 -18.70 4.65 -3.54
CA THR A 77 -18.69 3.23 -3.20
C THR A 77 -17.30 2.62 -3.45
N SER A 78 -16.64 2.96 -4.57
CA SER A 78 -15.28 2.52 -4.88
C SER A 78 -14.27 2.97 -3.83
N LEU A 79 -14.38 4.22 -3.36
CA LEU A 79 -13.55 4.79 -2.29
C LEU A 79 -13.88 4.19 -0.91
N MET A 80 -15.16 4.02 -0.56
CA MET A 80 -15.56 3.45 0.72
C MET A 80 -15.14 2.01 0.88
N MET A 81 -15.21 1.22 -0.20
CA MET A 81 -14.70 -0.13 -0.19
C MET A 81 -13.22 -0.17 0.26
N LEU A 82 -12.41 0.86 -0.04
CA LEU A 82 -10.95 0.88 0.21
C LEU A 82 -10.69 0.94 1.72
N SER A 83 -11.60 1.63 2.42
CA SER A 83 -11.58 1.85 3.85
C SER A 83 -12.36 0.79 4.66
N ALA A 84 -13.19 -0.02 4.01
CA ALA A 84 -14.04 -0.99 4.68
C ALA A 84 -13.22 -2.20 5.18
N THR A 85 -13.05 -2.33 6.50
CA THR A 85 -12.30 -3.44 7.13
C THR A 85 -13.19 -4.62 7.52
N ASN A 86 -14.46 -4.38 7.85
CA ASN A 86 -15.41 -5.39 8.38
C ASN A 86 -16.45 -5.87 7.37
N VAL A 87 -16.07 -6.09 6.11
CA VAL A 87 -16.96 -6.64 5.07
C VAL A 87 -16.47 -8.02 4.69
N GLU A 88 -17.36 -9.01 4.81
CA GLU A 88 -17.11 -10.39 4.38
C GLU A 88 -16.61 -10.42 2.93
N GLU A 89 -15.63 -11.28 2.67
CA GLU A 89 -14.93 -11.32 1.39
C GLU A 89 -15.85 -11.60 0.20
N THR A 90 -16.84 -12.48 0.36
CA THR A 90 -17.86 -12.78 -0.65
C THR A 90 -18.74 -11.57 -1.00
N VAL A 91 -19.10 -10.77 0.01
CA VAL A 91 -19.87 -9.53 -0.14
C VAL A 91 -19.01 -8.46 -0.80
N ARG A 92 -17.75 -8.35 -0.38
CA ARG A 92 -16.75 -7.45 -0.96
C ARG A 92 -16.53 -7.74 -2.45
N TYR A 93 -16.39 -9.00 -2.84
CA TYR A 93 -16.28 -9.44 -4.23
C TYR A 93 -17.51 -9.06 -5.05
N SER A 94 -18.68 -9.29 -4.48
CA SER A 94 -19.96 -8.98 -5.13
C SER A 94 -20.12 -7.48 -5.37
N ILE A 95 -19.80 -6.64 -4.38
CA ILE A 95 -19.86 -5.18 -4.51
C ILE A 95 -18.89 -4.70 -5.60
N CYS A 96 -17.69 -5.27 -5.68
CA CYS A 96 -16.68 -4.84 -6.65
C CYS A 96 -17.00 -5.31 -8.07
N ALA A 97 -17.50 -6.53 -8.22
CA ALA A 97 -18.01 -7.02 -9.51
C ALA A 97 -19.18 -6.16 -10.00
N LEU A 98 -20.10 -5.79 -9.11
CA LEU A 98 -21.20 -4.87 -9.44
C LEU A 98 -20.70 -3.45 -9.76
N GLY A 99 -19.71 -2.95 -9.02
CA GLY A 99 -19.11 -1.65 -9.27
C GLY A 99 -18.44 -1.55 -10.64
N GLU A 100 -17.64 -2.55 -11.01
CA GLU A 100 -17.01 -2.68 -12.33
C GLU A 100 -18.06 -2.76 -13.43
N TYR A 101 -19.08 -3.59 -13.20
CA TYR A 101 -20.20 -3.79 -14.09
C TYR A 101 -20.95 -2.47 -14.35
N PHE A 102 -21.30 -1.72 -13.30
CA PHE A 102 -22.03 -0.47 -13.41
C PHE A 102 -21.19 0.68 -13.99
N SER A 103 -19.89 0.72 -13.70
CA SER A 103 -18.98 1.73 -14.26
C SER A 103 -18.82 1.56 -15.77
N THR A 104 -18.66 0.32 -16.22
CA THR A 104 -18.62 -0.02 -17.65
C THR A 104 -19.95 0.31 -18.35
N GLY A 105 -21.07 -0.03 -17.72
CA GLY A 105 -22.40 0.31 -18.22
C GLY A 105 -22.62 1.82 -18.35
N LEU A 106 -22.21 2.59 -17.34
CA LEU A 106 -22.29 4.05 -17.33
C LEU A 106 -21.44 4.68 -18.44
N PHE A 107 -20.20 4.21 -18.63
CA PHE A 107 -19.33 4.64 -19.72
C PHE A 107 -19.99 4.41 -21.08
N ARG A 108 -20.57 3.22 -21.30
CA ARG A 108 -21.23 2.88 -22.56
C ARG A 108 -22.43 3.78 -22.85
N VAL A 109 -23.24 4.06 -21.83
CA VAL A 109 -24.38 4.98 -21.90
C VAL A 109 -23.93 6.39 -22.29
N ILE A 110 -22.86 6.91 -21.69
CA ILE A 110 -22.31 8.22 -22.02
C ILE A 110 -21.78 8.24 -23.46
N ALA A 111 -21.04 7.21 -23.86
CA ALA A 111 -20.47 7.10 -25.21
C ALA A 111 -21.55 7.05 -26.31
N GLN A 112 -22.74 6.53 -25.99
CA GLN A 112 -23.87 6.40 -26.92
C GLN A 112 -24.87 7.57 -26.83
N SER A 113 -24.66 8.53 -25.93
CA SER A 113 -25.58 9.65 -25.73
C SER A 113 -25.57 10.65 -26.91
N THR A 114 -26.76 11.05 -27.36
CA THR A 114 -26.96 12.07 -28.40
C THR A 114 -28.01 13.09 -27.93
N PRO A 115 -27.69 14.38 -27.77
CA PRO A 115 -26.36 15.00 -27.94
C PRO A 115 -25.36 14.46 -26.91
N LYS A 116 -24.07 14.60 -27.22
CA LYS A 116 -22.97 14.08 -26.38
C LYS A 116 -23.02 14.73 -24.99
N ILE A 117 -23.12 13.91 -23.94
CA ILE A 117 -23.15 14.36 -22.55
C ILE A 117 -21.73 14.24 -21.98
N ASP A 118 -21.22 15.32 -21.41
CA ASP A 118 -19.91 15.32 -20.76
C ASP A 118 -20.03 14.99 -19.27
N VAL A 119 -19.38 13.90 -18.86
CA VAL A 119 -19.32 13.39 -17.49
C VAL A 119 -17.85 13.10 -17.16
N PRO A 120 -17.25 13.77 -16.18
CA PRO A 120 -15.84 13.60 -15.84
C PRO A 120 -15.60 12.24 -15.15
N VAL A 121 -14.53 11.55 -15.58
CA VAL A 121 -13.94 10.35 -14.95
C VAL A 121 -14.97 9.25 -14.61
N VAL A 122 -15.07 8.27 -15.49
CA VAL A 122 -16.04 7.15 -15.38
C VAL A 122 -15.38 5.77 -15.33
N GLY A 123 -14.05 5.72 -15.32
CA GLY A 123 -13.26 4.52 -15.08
C GLY A 123 -12.79 4.51 -13.63
N PHE A 124 -13.36 3.64 -12.82
CA PHE A 124 -12.92 3.41 -11.45
C PHE A 124 -12.26 2.04 -11.37
N SER A 125 -11.16 1.94 -10.63
CA SER A 125 -10.45 0.68 -10.43
C SER A 125 -11.10 -0.11 -9.28
N TRP A 126 -12.14 -0.88 -9.59
CA TRP A 126 -12.82 -1.77 -8.62
C TRP A 126 -12.03 -3.00 -8.23
N HIS A 127 -10.78 -3.12 -8.69
CA HIS A 127 -9.97 -4.32 -8.51
C HIS A 127 -9.01 -4.25 -7.31
N GLN A 128 -8.70 -3.06 -6.78
CA GLN A 128 -7.61 -2.91 -5.82
C GLN A 128 -8.04 -3.36 -4.41
N SER A 129 -7.38 -4.39 -3.89
CA SER A 129 -7.54 -4.96 -2.54
C SER A 129 -8.89 -5.64 -2.23
N TYR A 130 -9.83 -5.67 -3.17
CA TYR A 130 -11.15 -6.26 -2.92
C TYR A 130 -11.32 -7.66 -3.42
N MET A 131 -10.70 -7.99 -4.55
CA MET A 131 -10.57 -9.36 -5.02
C MET A 131 -9.18 -9.84 -4.60
N GLN A 132 -9.08 -10.46 -3.42
CA GLN A 132 -7.84 -11.13 -3.05
C GLN A 132 -7.68 -12.31 -4.00
N SER A 133 -6.62 -12.29 -4.79
CA SER A 133 -6.08 -13.56 -5.23
C SER A 133 -5.48 -14.21 -4.00
N GLY A 134 -5.86 -15.46 -3.70
CA GLY A 134 -5.01 -16.30 -2.87
C GLY A 134 -3.56 -16.17 -3.35
N ALA A 135 -2.69 -15.73 -2.45
CA ALA A 135 -1.24 -15.82 -2.48
C ALA A 135 -0.56 -15.80 -3.87
N PHE A 136 -0.15 -14.62 -4.34
CA PHE A 136 0.85 -14.48 -5.42
C PHE A 136 2.13 -13.77 -4.98
N GLN A 137 2.40 -13.67 -3.67
CA GLN A 137 3.74 -13.38 -3.19
C GLN A 137 4.57 -14.67 -3.34
N MET A 138 5.35 -14.76 -4.42
CA MET A 138 6.36 -15.78 -4.56
C MET A 138 7.54 -15.44 -3.65
N ASP A 139 7.79 -16.26 -2.63
CA ASP A 139 9.10 -16.28 -2.01
C ASP A 139 10.06 -17.03 -2.94
N ILE A 140 10.96 -16.25 -3.55
CA ILE A 140 11.95 -16.73 -4.52
C ILE A 140 12.80 -17.88 -3.96
N ASN A 141 13.04 -17.90 -2.64
CA ASN A 141 13.89 -18.91 -2.02
C ASN A 141 13.20 -20.27 -1.95
N THR A 142 11.89 -20.27 -1.69
CA THR A 142 11.09 -21.48 -1.43
C THR A 142 10.26 -21.93 -2.64
N TYR A 143 10.04 -21.06 -3.61
CA TYR A 143 9.26 -21.37 -4.80
C TYR A 143 9.87 -22.48 -5.67
N GLN A 144 9.00 -23.36 -6.17
CA GLN A 144 9.30 -24.39 -7.17
C GLN A 144 8.26 -24.37 -8.29
N PRO A 145 8.64 -24.69 -9.54
CA PRO A 145 7.69 -24.84 -10.64
C PRO A 145 6.64 -25.92 -10.33
N SER A 146 5.40 -25.71 -10.74
CA SER A 146 4.31 -26.67 -10.49
C SER A 146 4.19 -27.69 -11.62
N HIS A 147 3.88 -28.92 -11.25
CA HIS A 147 3.53 -29.98 -12.19
C HIS A 147 2.04 -29.96 -12.57
N MET A 148 1.70 -30.53 -13.72
CA MET A 148 0.33 -30.83 -14.15
C MET A 148 0.29 -32.25 -14.76
N PRO A 149 -0.69 -33.12 -14.41
CA PRO A 149 -1.70 -32.94 -13.37
C PRO A 149 -1.11 -33.01 -11.95
N ASP A 150 -1.93 -32.65 -10.95
CA ASP A 150 -1.55 -32.73 -9.54
C ASP A 150 -1.07 -34.16 -9.18
N GLY A 151 0.12 -34.25 -8.58
CA GLY A 151 0.78 -35.53 -8.24
C GLY A 151 1.81 -36.02 -9.26
N CYS A 152 2.05 -35.31 -10.35
CA CYS A 152 3.17 -35.59 -11.25
C CYS A 152 4.51 -35.13 -10.64
N GLY A 153 5.58 -35.92 -10.82
CA GLY A 153 6.94 -35.63 -10.34
C GLY A 153 8.01 -35.84 -11.42
N CYS A 154 7.72 -35.39 -12.65
CA CYS A 154 8.64 -35.56 -13.79
C CYS A 154 9.91 -34.71 -13.65
N ALA A 155 10.93 -34.99 -14.47
CA ALA A 155 12.15 -34.19 -14.47
C ALA A 155 11.92 -32.78 -15.04
N LEU A 156 12.76 -31.83 -14.60
CA LEU A 156 12.88 -30.52 -15.22
C LEU A 156 13.64 -30.67 -16.55
N ILE A 157 13.12 -30.05 -17.61
CA ILE A 157 13.80 -29.89 -18.89
C ILE A 157 14.24 -28.43 -18.98
N GLY A 158 15.53 -28.21 -19.19
CA GLY A 158 16.10 -26.88 -19.35
C GLY A 158 16.73 -26.68 -20.71
N ILE A 159 17.10 -25.43 -20.98
CA ILE A 159 17.92 -25.06 -22.13
C ILE A 159 19.32 -24.63 -21.67
N ASP A 160 20.29 -24.65 -22.58
CA ASP A 160 21.62 -24.11 -22.29
C ASP A 160 21.56 -22.58 -22.17
N GLU A 161 21.63 -22.08 -20.94
CA GLU A 161 21.66 -20.65 -20.62
C GLU A 161 22.77 -19.90 -21.38
N ARG A 162 23.90 -20.56 -21.66
CA ARG A 162 25.00 -19.94 -22.42
C ARG A 162 24.60 -19.63 -23.86
N ALA A 163 23.78 -20.47 -24.49
CA ALA A 163 23.29 -20.22 -25.84
C ALA A 163 22.37 -19.00 -25.87
N THR A 164 21.47 -18.90 -24.88
CA THR A 164 20.58 -17.75 -24.66
C THR A 164 21.37 -16.47 -24.46
N ALA A 165 22.37 -16.48 -23.58
CA ALA A 165 23.26 -15.36 -23.30
C ALA A 165 24.06 -14.95 -24.56
N LEU A 166 24.65 -15.92 -25.28
CA LEU A 166 25.41 -15.65 -26.51
C LEU A 166 24.57 -14.97 -27.58
N ILE A 167 23.31 -15.37 -27.76
CA ILE A 167 22.39 -14.71 -28.71
C ILE A 167 22.11 -13.27 -28.26
N LEU A 168 21.81 -13.06 -26.99
CA LEU A 168 21.47 -11.74 -26.46
C LEU A 168 22.66 -10.76 -26.53
N HIS A 169 23.86 -11.21 -26.17
CA HIS A 169 25.08 -10.39 -26.21
C HIS A 169 25.66 -10.22 -27.60
N GLY A 170 25.58 -11.25 -28.44
CA GLY A 170 26.24 -11.29 -29.74
C GLY A 170 25.43 -10.71 -30.90
N THR A 171 24.14 -10.45 -30.70
CA THR A 171 23.22 -9.97 -31.74
C THR A 171 22.27 -8.91 -31.20
N ASP A 172 21.52 -8.25 -32.10
CA ASP A 172 20.41 -7.36 -31.76
C ASP A 172 19.05 -8.10 -31.69
N THR A 173 19.03 -9.42 -31.82
CA THR A 173 17.81 -10.25 -31.80
C THR A 173 17.62 -10.97 -30.45
N TYR A 174 16.69 -11.91 -30.34
CA TYR A 174 16.38 -12.62 -29.10
C TYR A 174 16.24 -14.13 -29.37
N PRO A 175 16.44 -14.97 -28.33
CA PRO A 175 16.41 -16.43 -28.47
C PRO A 175 14.97 -16.94 -28.58
N ILE A 176 14.71 -17.84 -29.52
CA ILE A 176 13.49 -18.62 -29.67
C ILE A 176 13.83 -20.11 -29.59
N ILE A 177 12.84 -20.95 -29.28
CA ILE A 177 13.04 -22.37 -29.01
C ILE A 177 12.29 -23.21 -30.05
N ARG A 178 13.00 -24.19 -30.61
CA ARG A 178 12.45 -25.25 -31.46
C ARG A 178 12.27 -26.53 -30.68
N PHE A 179 11.15 -27.20 -30.92
CA PHE A 179 10.95 -28.60 -30.53
C PHE A 179 11.54 -29.51 -31.61
N ASP A 180 12.61 -30.23 -31.29
CA ASP A 180 13.25 -31.19 -32.19
C ASP A 180 12.82 -32.61 -31.80
N GLN A 181 12.16 -33.32 -32.70
CA GLN A 181 11.62 -34.64 -32.40
C GLN A 181 12.71 -35.71 -32.57
N ILE A 182 13.02 -36.44 -31.50
CA ILE A 182 14.11 -37.42 -31.42
C ILE A 182 13.59 -38.87 -31.50
N GLY A 183 12.26 -39.07 -31.45
CA GLY A 183 11.62 -40.38 -31.50
C GLY A 183 10.16 -40.34 -31.95
N GLU A 184 9.55 -41.52 -32.13
CA GLU A 184 8.14 -41.65 -32.56
C GLU A 184 7.13 -41.35 -31.43
N GLY A 185 7.59 -41.25 -30.19
CA GLY A 185 6.77 -40.86 -29.05
C GLY A 185 6.42 -39.38 -29.06
N VAL A 186 5.18 -39.04 -28.71
CA VAL A 186 4.69 -37.65 -28.56
C VAL A 186 5.52 -36.84 -27.54
N ASP A 187 6.17 -37.54 -26.60
CA ASP A 187 7.02 -36.94 -25.59
C ASP A 187 8.52 -36.93 -25.93
N ASP A 188 8.97 -37.51 -27.05
CA ASP A 188 10.40 -37.63 -27.38
C ASP A 188 10.92 -36.42 -28.16
N PHE A 189 11.10 -35.30 -27.45
CA PHE A 189 11.61 -34.04 -28.02
C PHE A 189 12.78 -33.45 -27.23
N GLU A 190 13.63 -32.69 -27.93
CA GLU A 190 14.65 -31.79 -27.37
C GLU A 190 14.29 -30.33 -27.62
N LEU A 191 14.74 -29.45 -26.73
CA LEU A 191 14.59 -28.00 -26.89
C LEU A 191 15.87 -27.41 -27.47
N ILE A 192 15.80 -26.89 -28.68
CA ILE A 192 16.93 -26.24 -29.34
C ILE A 192 16.74 -24.72 -29.32
N VAL A 193 17.73 -24.00 -28.81
CA VAL A 193 17.75 -22.53 -28.78
C VAL A 193 18.35 -22.00 -30.08
N GLU A 194 17.64 -21.12 -30.76
CA GLU A 194 18.10 -20.46 -31.99
C GLU A 194 17.79 -18.95 -31.95
N PRO A 195 18.59 -18.08 -32.59
CA PRO A 195 18.27 -16.66 -32.69
C PRO A 195 17.04 -16.43 -33.57
N TYR A 196 16.20 -15.46 -33.21
CA TYR A 196 15.07 -15.08 -34.06
C TYR A 196 15.55 -14.41 -35.35
N GLU A 197 15.04 -14.91 -36.48
CA GLU A 197 15.22 -14.32 -37.81
C GLU A 197 13.87 -13.84 -38.37
N PRO A 198 13.82 -12.68 -39.03
CA PRO A 198 12.59 -12.19 -39.67
C PRO A 198 11.98 -13.23 -40.62
N GLY A 199 10.71 -13.56 -40.40
CA GLY A 199 9.97 -14.56 -41.19
C GLY A 199 9.87 -15.95 -40.55
N VAL A 200 10.61 -16.23 -39.48
CA VAL A 200 10.43 -17.47 -38.71
C VAL A 200 9.20 -17.36 -37.80
N PRO A 201 8.17 -18.22 -37.96
CA PRO A 201 6.98 -18.14 -37.15
C PRO A 201 7.21 -18.68 -35.74
N TYR A 202 6.78 -17.93 -34.73
CA TYR A 202 6.84 -18.37 -33.34
C TYR A 202 5.66 -17.87 -32.51
N VAL A 203 5.37 -18.59 -31.44
CA VAL A 203 4.35 -18.27 -30.46
C VAL A 203 5.03 -17.75 -29.19
N ALA A 204 4.70 -16.52 -28.78
CA ALA A 204 5.14 -15.99 -27.50
C ALA A 204 4.15 -16.37 -26.39
N LEU A 205 4.63 -17.04 -25.35
CA LEU A 205 3.84 -17.44 -24.19
C LEU A 205 3.84 -16.29 -23.19
N SER A 206 2.65 -15.78 -22.86
CA SER A 206 2.46 -14.81 -21.79
C SER A 206 1.80 -15.51 -20.62
N HIS A 207 2.54 -15.74 -19.54
CA HIS A 207 2.12 -16.64 -18.50
C HIS A 207 2.30 -16.06 -17.10
N VAL A 208 1.68 -16.72 -16.14
CA VAL A 208 1.72 -16.37 -14.73
C VAL A 208 2.81 -17.18 -14.01
N TRP A 209 3.92 -16.56 -13.59
CA TRP A 209 4.97 -17.27 -12.85
C TRP A 209 4.42 -18.01 -11.62
N ALA A 210 3.63 -17.32 -10.81
CA ALA A 210 3.04 -17.89 -9.60
C ALA A 210 1.97 -18.99 -9.85
N ASN A 211 1.63 -19.30 -11.11
CA ASN A 211 0.79 -20.45 -11.48
C ASN A 211 1.64 -21.67 -11.86
N GLY A 212 2.94 -21.64 -11.52
CA GLY A 212 3.82 -22.79 -11.62
C GLY A 212 4.67 -22.88 -12.88
N LEU A 213 4.67 -21.83 -13.71
CA LEU A 213 5.45 -21.76 -14.96
C LEU A 213 6.66 -20.82 -14.86
N GLY A 214 6.95 -20.26 -13.68
CA GLY A 214 8.18 -19.54 -13.39
C GLY A 214 9.28 -20.48 -12.91
N ASN A 215 10.55 -20.06 -13.02
CA ASN A 215 11.66 -20.74 -12.36
C ASN A 215 12.80 -19.74 -12.06
N PRO A 216 12.98 -19.30 -10.80
CA PRO A 216 14.01 -18.32 -10.47
C PRO A 216 15.43 -18.90 -10.38
N LYS A 217 15.59 -20.24 -10.43
CA LYS A 217 16.85 -20.94 -10.14
C LYS A 217 17.52 -21.54 -11.38
N ALA A 218 16.76 -21.82 -12.43
CA ALA A 218 17.28 -22.37 -13.68
C ALA A 218 16.33 -22.03 -14.86
N ASN A 219 16.88 -21.87 -16.07
CA ASN A 219 16.10 -21.80 -17.31
C ASN A 219 15.51 -23.18 -17.67
N SER A 220 14.58 -23.65 -16.85
CA SER A 220 13.98 -24.98 -16.96
C SER A 220 12.56 -25.05 -16.43
N LEU A 221 11.77 -25.98 -16.98
CA LEU A 221 10.39 -26.24 -16.58
C LEU A 221 10.11 -27.75 -16.46
N PRO A 222 9.12 -28.17 -15.67
CA PRO A 222 8.70 -29.57 -15.61
C PRO A 222 8.32 -30.11 -17.00
N ARG A 223 8.76 -31.34 -17.33
CA ARG A 223 8.46 -31.97 -18.63
C ARG A 223 6.97 -31.92 -18.98
N CYS A 224 6.09 -32.16 -18.02
CA CYS A 224 4.65 -32.13 -18.25
C CYS A 224 4.11 -30.75 -18.66
N GLN A 225 4.69 -29.66 -18.16
CA GLN A 225 4.32 -28.31 -18.58
C GLN A 225 4.79 -28.02 -20.00
N ILE A 226 5.99 -28.50 -20.36
CA ILE A 226 6.54 -28.35 -21.70
C ILE A 226 5.73 -29.18 -22.72
N THR A 227 5.39 -30.42 -22.40
CA THR A 227 4.48 -31.25 -23.21
C THR A 227 3.13 -30.55 -23.40
N ARG A 228 2.55 -29.98 -22.33
CA ARG A 228 1.29 -29.22 -22.41
C ARG A 228 1.42 -28.03 -23.36
N VAL A 229 2.49 -27.25 -23.26
CA VAL A 229 2.75 -26.11 -24.15
C VAL A 229 2.86 -26.58 -25.60
N ALA A 230 3.63 -27.65 -25.87
CA ALA A 230 3.76 -28.23 -27.20
C ALA A 230 2.40 -28.64 -27.79
N GLN A 231 1.54 -29.28 -27.01
CA GLN A 231 0.18 -29.67 -27.42
C GLN A 231 -0.71 -28.46 -27.74
N LEU A 232 -0.64 -27.39 -26.94
CA LEU A 232 -1.40 -26.16 -27.20
C LEU A 232 -0.96 -25.50 -28.51
N ILE A 233 0.34 -25.48 -28.80
CA ILE A 233 0.88 -24.91 -30.03
C ILE A 233 0.52 -25.76 -31.25
N ALA A 234 0.62 -27.10 -31.13
CA ALA A 234 0.19 -28.00 -32.19
C ALA A 234 -1.31 -27.83 -32.50
N SER A 235 -2.13 -27.64 -31.47
CA SER A 235 -3.57 -27.38 -31.62
C SER A 235 -3.84 -26.03 -32.29
N LEU A 236 -3.09 -24.98 -31.90
CA LEU A 236 -3.17 -23.65 -32.52
C LEU A 236 -2.75 -23.71 -34.00
N GLN A 237 -1.67 -24.42 -34.30
CA GLN A 237 -1.19 -24.61 -35.67
C GLN A 237 -2.24 -25.28 -36.55
N ALA A 238 -2.86 -26.36 -36.06
CA ALA A 238 -3.94 -27.06 -36.77
C ALA A 238 -5.16 -26.18 -37.04
N GLN A 239 -5.46 -25.21 -36.16
CA GLN A 239 -6.57 -24.27 -36.34
C GLN A 239 -6.27 -23.17 -37.35
N VAL A 240 -5.01 -22.75 -37.49
CA VAL A 240 -4.62 -21.61 -38.32
C VAL A 240 -4.29 -22.01 -39.76
N GLU A 241 -3.62 -23.14 -39.99
CA GLU A 241 -2.99 -23.44 -41.29
C GLU A 241 -3.89 -24.20 -42.29
N GLY A 242 -4.99 -24.81 -41.85
CA GLY A 242 -5.77 -25.72 -42.69
C GLY A 242 -4.90 -26.84 -43.30
N GLU A 243 -5.47 -27.69 -44.17
CA GLU A 243 -4.70 -28.69 -44.91
C GLU A 243 -3.80 -28.00 -45.97
N THR A 244 -2.65 -27.47 -45.57
CA THR A 244 -1.62 -26.97 -46.50
C THR A 244 -0.42 -27.93 -46.57
N GLU A 245 0.14 -28.09 -47.77
CA GLU A 245 1.20 -29.07 -48.12
C GLU A 245 2.57 -28.78 -47.49
N TYR A 246 2.75 -27.66 -46.78
CA TYR A 246 4.01 -27.26 -46.13
C TYR A 246 3.78 -26.78 -44.69
N GLN A 247 3.92 -27.66 -43.71
CA GLN A 247 3.81 -27.34 -42.28
C GLN A 247 5.13 -26.73 -41.78
N THR A 248 5.17 -25.42 -41.55
CA THR A 248 6.31 -24.81 -40.84
C THR A 248 6.02 -24.88 -39.35
N GLN A 249 6.77 -25.69 -38.59
CA GLN A 249 6.52 -25.89 -37.16
C GLN A 249 6.77 -24.59 -36.38
N TYR A 250 5.77 -24.09 -35.65
CA TYR A 250 5.93 -22.91 -34.80
C TYR A 250 7.04 -23.11 -33.76
N ARG A 251 7.92 -22.11 -33.64
CA ARG A 251 8.82 -21.99 -32.49
C ARG A 251 8.10 -21.40 -31.29
N ILE A 252 8.76 -21.39 -30.14
CA ILE A 252 8.22 -20.77 -28.93
C ILE A 252 9.16 -19.74 -28.35
N TRP A 253 8.56 -18.81 -27.63
CA TRP A 253 9.27 -17.97 -26.68
C TRP A 253 8.52 -18.02 -25.35
N ILE A 254 9.25 -18.28 -24.26
CA ILE A 254 8.75 -18.15 -22.89
C ILE A 254 9.88 -17.56 -22.05
N ASP A 255 9.60 -16.52 -21.28
CA ASP A 255 10.57 -15.80 -20.47
C ASP A 255 11.32 -16.71 -19.49
N THR A 256 10.64 -17.70 -18.89
CA THR A 256 11.30 -18.67 -17.99
C THR A 256 12.46 -19.42 -18.64
N LEU A 257 12.41 -19.66 -19.96
CA LEU A 257 13.49 -20.32 -20.69
C LEU A 257 14.38 -19.30 -21.41
N CYS A 258 13.80 -18.33 -22.11
CA CYS A 258 14.51 -17.41 -23.01
C CYS A 258 15.14 -16.19 -22.32
N CYS A 259 14.82 -15.90 -21.04
CA CYS A 259 15.46 -14.84 -20.28
C CYS A 259 16.50 -15.46 -19.33
N PRO A 260 17.80 -15.22 -19.52
CA PRO A 260 18.83 -15.79 -18.66
C PRO A 260 18.69 -15.37 -17.20
N ILE A 261 19.30 -16.13 -16.31
CA ILE A 261 19.33 -15.81 -14.88
C ILE A 261 20.46 -14.83 -14.60
N GLU A 262 21.56 -14.89 -15.35
CA GLU A 262 22.61 -13.89 -15.21
C GLU A 262 22.09 -12.48 -15.54
N LEU A 263 22.47 -11.54 -14.70
CA LEU A 263 21.92 -10.19 -14.70
C LEU A 263 22.09 -9.47 -16.04
N GLU A 264 23.24 -9.62 -16.70
CA GLU A 264 23.55 -8.88 -17.93
C GLU A 264 22.68 -9.33 -19.11
N GLY A 265 22.60 -10.64 -19.34
CA GLY A 265 21.71 -11.23 -20.35
C GLY A 265 20.23 -10.97 -20.03
N LYS A 266 19.83 -11.07 -18.75
CA LYS A 266 18.47 -10.75 -18.30
C LYS A 266 18.06 -9.32 -18.65
N LEU A 267 18.94 -8.33 -18.45
CA LEU A 267 18.67 -6.93 -18.79
C LEU A 267 18.43 -6.74 -20.28
N ILE A 268 19.25 -7.36 -21.12
CA ILE A 268 19.10 -7.30 -22.59
C ILE A 268 17.78 -7.97 -23.01
N ALA A 269 17.44 -9.13 -22.41
CA ALA A 269 16.18 -9.81 -22.69
C ALA A 269 14.97 -8.95 -22.30
N LEU A 270 15.03 -8.25 -21.16
CA LEU A 270 13.98 -7.33 -20.71
C LEU A 270 13.86 -6.10 -21.62
N GLU A 271 14.97 -5.54 -22.10
CA GLU A 271 14.96 -4.44 -23.08
C GLU A 271 14.28 -4.86 -24.40
N ARG A 272 14.51 -6.10 -24.83
CA ARG A 272 13.99 -6.66 -26.10
C ARG A 272 12.60 -7.26 -26.00
N ILE A 273 12.03 -7.37 -24.80
CA ILE A 273 10.76 -8.07 -24.55
C ILE A 273 9.61 -7.49 -25.39
N ALA A 274 9.59 -6.17 -25.62
CA ALA A 274 8.58 -5.54 -26.45
C ALA A 274 8.66 -6.01 -27.91
N SER A 275 9.88 -6.23 -28.43
CA SER A 275 10.12 -6.76 -29.77
C SER A 275 9.69 -8.23 -29.88
N VAL A 276 9.93 -9.03 -28.84
CA VAL A 276 9.45 -10.42 -28.76
C VAL A 276 7.93 -10.48 -28.97
N TYR A 277 7.16 -9.69 -28.24
CA TYR A 277 5.70 -9.76 -28.40
C TYR A 277 5.22 -9.12 -29.70
N ARG A 278 5.91 -8.09 -30.20
CA ARG A 278 5.57 -7.42 -31.47
C ARG A 278 5.76 -8.32 -32.69
N ASN A 279 6.80 -9.14 -32.70
CA ASN A 279 7.18 -9.95 -33.85
C ASN A 279 6.64 -11.39 -33.79
N ALA A 280 6.01 -11.78 -32.67
CA ALA A 280 5.39 -13.09 -32.54
C ALA A 280 4.23 -13.24 -33.52
N SER A 281 4.10 -14.43 -34.11
CA SER A 281 2.96 -14.74 -34.98
C SER A 281 1.66 -14.83 -34.19
N HIS A 282 1.76 -15.37 -32.97
CA HIS A 282 0.66 -15.45 -32.00
C HIS A 282 1.19 -15.22 -30.59
N VAL A 283 0.36 -14.63 -29.73
CA VAL A 283 0.62 -14.55 -28.28
C VAL A 283 -0.36 -15.46 -27.57
N LEU A 284 0.14 -16.49 -26.89
CA LEU A 284 -0.68 -17.42 -26.13
C LEU A 284 -0.65 -17.05 -24.64
N VAL A 285 -1.81 -16.64 -24.12
CA VAL A 285 -1.98 -16.27 -22.71
C VAL A 285 -2.33 -17.52 -21.90
N LEU A 286 -1.52 -17.80 -20.87
CA LEU A 286 -1.75 -18.92 -19.95
C LEU A 286 -2.08 -18.40 -18.55
N ASP A 287 -3.36 -18.50 -18.19
CA ASP A 287 -3.89 -18.11 -16.88
C ASP A 287 -4.75 -19.23 -16.31
N ALA A 288 -4.41 -19.68 -15.10
CA ALA A 288 -5.11 -20.80 -14.46
C ALA A 288 -6.62 -20.57 -14.31
N SER A 289 -7.04 -19.32 -14.03
CA SER A 289 -8.46 -18.97 -13.88
C SER A 289 -9.22 -18.98 -15.20
N LEU A 290 -8.54 -18.70 -16.33
CA LEU A 290 -9.14 -18.75 -17.66
C LEU A 290 -9.18 -20.18 -18.20
N THR A 291 -8.22 -21.03 -17.82
CA THR A 291 -8.19 -22.44 -18.25
C THR A 291 -9.11 -23.36 -17.44
N ALA A 292 -9.74 -22.86 -16.38
CA ALA A 292 -10.54 -23.67 -15.44
C ALA A 292 -12.00 -23.89 -15.87
N PHE A 293 -12.47 -23.31 -16.98
CA PHE A 293 -13.88 -23.39 -17.40
C PHE A 293 -14.03 -23.60 -18.91
N ASP A 294 -15.18 -24.12 -19.32
CA ASP A 294 -15.51 -24.33 -20.73
C ASP A 294 -16.00 -23.03 -21.38
N SER A 295 -15.18 -22.49 -22.29
CA SER A 295 -15.50 -21.27 -23.04
C SER A 295 -16.73 -21.40 -23.94
N GLN A 296 -17.07 -22.60 -24.43
CA GLN A 296 -18.19 -22.80 -25.36
C GLN A 296 -19.55 -22.80 -24.65
N ALA A 297 -19.57 -23.21 -23.38
CA ALA A 297 -20.76 -23.22 -22.54
C ALA A 297 -20.99 -21.89 -21.79
N THR A 298 -20.08 -20.92 -21.94
CA THR A 298 -20.09 -19.67 -21.17
C THR A 298 -20.55 -18.48 -22.03
N HIS A 299 -21.41 -17.62 -21.48
CA HIS A 299 -21.93 -16.46 -22.22
C HIS A 299 -20.80 -15.49 -22.61
N PRO A 300 -20.75 -14.93 -23.84
CA PRO A 300 -19.66 -14.07 -24.30
C PRO A 300 -19.35 -12.88 -23.38
N ALA A 301 -20.36 -12.29 -22.75
CA ALA A 301 -20.16 -11.20 -21.78
C ALA A 301 -19.48 -11.66 -20.48
N GLU A 302 -19.74 -12.89 -20.04
CA GLU A 302 -19.06 -13.48 -18.89
C GLU A 302 -17.61 -13.83 -19.23
N LEU A 303 -17.34 -14.28 -20.46
CA LEU A 303 -15.98 -14.43 -20.97
C LEU A 303 -15.22 -13.10 -20.92
N LEU A 304 -15.83 -12.00 -21.38
CA LEU A 304 -15.23 -10.67 -21.30
C LEU A 304 -14.98 -10.23 -19.85
N LEU A 305 -15.95 -10.41 -18.94
CA LEU A 305 -15.78 -10.06 -17.54
C LEU A 305 -14.67 -10.87 -16.86
N ARG A 306 -14.59 -12.18 -17.15
CA ARG A 306 -13.54 -13.05 -16.60
C ARG A 306 -12.17 -12.69 -17.14
N VAL A 307 -12.07 -12.42 -18.45
CA VAL A 307 -10.82 -12.01 -19.09
C VAL A 307 -10.37 -10.64 -18.57
N TYR A 308 -11.22 -9.61 -18.65
CA TYR A 308 -10.84 -8.22 -18.33
C TYR A 308 -10.87 -7.87 -16.84
N GLY A 309 -11.83 -8.42 -16.08
CA GLY A 309 -12.07 -8.03 -14.69
C GLY A 309 -11.52 -9.01 -13.64
N ALA A 310 -11.44 -10.31 -13.94
CA ALA A 310 -11.14 -11.33 -12.94
C ALA A 310 -9.82 -12.10 -13.17
N SER A 311 -9.29 -12.14 -14.40
CA SER A 311 -8.10 -12.95 -14.69
C SER A 311 -6.86 -12.37 -13.99
N PRO A 312 -6.10 -13.18 -13.22
CA PRO A 312 -4.77 -12.80 -12.73
C PRO A 312 -3.89 -12.17 -13.81
N TRP A 313 -4.01 -12.57 -15.07
CA TRP A 313 -3.25 -12.05 -16.20
C TRP A 313 -3.62 -10.60 -16.53
N MET A 314 -4.91 -10.23 -16.62
CA MET A 314 -5.30 -8.81 -16.77
C MET A 314 -5.15 -8.01 -15.48
N ARG A 315 -5.24 -8.66 -14.32
CA ARG A 315 -4.91 -8.08 -13.00
C ARG A 315 -3.40 -7.87 -12.82
N ARG A 316 -2.56 -8.56 -13.61
CA ARG A 316 -1.15 -8.24 -13.75
C ARG A 316 -1.02 -7.05 -14.66
N LEU A 317 -1.07 -5.92 -14.01
CA LEU A 317 -0.55 -4.73 -14.57
C LEU A 317 0.96 -4.93 -14.77
N TRP A 318 1.38 -4.91 -16.03
CA TRP A 318 2.64 -4.34 -16.50
C TRP A 318 2.68 -2.82 -16.13
N THR A 319 2.17 -2.51 -14.94
CA THR A 319 1.56 -1.26 -14.56
C THR A 319 1.22 -1.21 -13.04
N LEU A 320 1.41 -2.26 -12.20
CA LEU A 320 1.36 -2.16 -10.71
C LEU A 320 2.13 -3.22 -9.86
N GLN A 321 2.72 -4.31 -10.37
CA GLN A 321 3.62 -5.19 -9.56
C GLN A 321 4.78 -5.77 -10.39
N VAL A 322 5.94 -6.04 -9.76
CA VAL A 322 7.09 -6.71 -10.39
C VAL A 322 7.23 -8.16 -9.94
N SER A 323 7.54 -9.07 -10.88
CA SER A 323 7.77 -10.49 -10.59
C SER A 323 9.02 -10.74 -9.72
N VAL A 324 9.97 -9.81 -9.75
CA VAL A 324 11.18 -9.82 -8.92
C VAL A 324 11.32 -8.45 -8.25
N PRO A 325 11.29 -8.34 -6.91
CA PRO A 325 11.35 -7.05 -6.22
C PRO A 325 12.57 -6.19 -6.57
N SER A 326 13.72 -6.81 -6.87
CA SER A 326 14.94 -6.10 -7.29
C SER A 326 14.86 -5.43 -8.67
N ASP A 327 13.85 -5.80 -9.46
CA ASP A 327 13.65 -5.28 -10.81
C ASP A 327 12.72 -4.05 -10.81
N GLU A 328 12.11 -3.70 -9.67
CA GLU A 328 11.28 -2.49 -9.53
C GLU A 328 11.96 -1.22 -10.05
N PRO A 329 13.23 -0.91 -9.69
CA PRO A 329 13.90 0.28 -10.22
C PRO A 329 14.05 0.27 -11.75
N LEU A 330 14.21 -0.92 -12.35
CA LEU A 330 14.36 -1.09 -13.79
C LEU A 330 13.02 -0.89 -14.50
N CYS A 331 11.94 -1.44 -13.96
CA CYS A 331 10.58 -1.21 -14.46
C CYS A 331 10.20 0.27 -14.39
N ILE A 332 10.49 0.95 -13.28
CA ILE A 332 10.27 2.40 -13.15
C ILE A 332 11.04 3.15 -14.23
N SER A 333 12.29 2.77 -14.50
CA SER A 333 13.10 3.41 -15.53
C SER A 333 12.45 3.33 -16.92
N THR A 334 11.91 2.19 -17.29
CA THR A 334 11.22 2.00 -18.57
C THR A 334 9.93 2.81 -18.63
N LEU A 335 9.13 2.78 -17.56
CA LEU A 335 7.85 3.49 -17.49
C LEU A 335 8.02 5.01 -17.55
N MET A 336 9.05 5.54 -16.89
CA MET A 336 9.31 6.97 -16.76
C MET A 336 10.33 7.49 -17.78
N GLY A 337 10.81 6.65 -18.71
CA GLY A 337 11.78 7.03 -19.72
C GLY A 337 13.15 7.45 -19.17
N LEU A 338 13.58 6.86 -18.06
CA LEU A 338 14.86 7.15 -17.39
C LEU A 338 16.00 6.31 -17.99
N ASP A 339 17.25 6.72 -17.75
CA ASP A 339 18.43 5.96 -18.18
C ASP A 339 18.56 4.63 -17.42
N THR A 340 18.02 3.56 -18.03
CA THR A 340 18.05 2.20 -17.49
C THR A 340 19.48 1.68 -17.32
N LYS A 341 20.43 2.06 -18.19
CA LYS A 341 21.83 1.60 -18.11
C LYS A 341 22.52 2.19 -16.90
N TYR A 342 22.31 3.49 -16.65
CA TYR A 342 22.77 4.14 -15.43
C TYR A 342 22.18 3.47 -14.19
N ILE A 343 20.87 3.20 -14.15
CA ILE A 343 20.26 2.55 -12.99
C ILE A 343 20.83 1.13 -12.81
N ALA A 344 20.82 0.30 -13.84
CA ALA A 344 21.22 -1.10 -13.79
C ALA A 344 22.68 -1.32 -13.36
N ALA A 345 23.58 -0.39 -13.67
CA ALA A 345 24.97 -0.44 -13.25
C ALA A 345 25.18 -0.33 -11.71
N ALA A 346 24.13 -0.06 -10.93
CA ALA A 346 24.20 -0.09 -9.48
C ALA A 346 24.16 -1.54 -8.95
N PRO A 347 24.97 -1.86 -7.92
CA PRO A 347 25.23 -3.23 -7.50
C PRO A 347 24.05 -3.88 -6.74
N SER A 348 23.19 -3.07 -6.12
CA SER A 348 22.08 -3.55 -5.29
C SER A 348 20.76 -2.90 -5.69
N ALA A 349 19.64 -3.54 -5.35
CA ALA A 349 18.30 -2.98 -5.56
C ALA A 349 18.14 -1.62 -4.86
N GLU A 350 18.72 -1.45 -3.67
CA GLU A 350 18.67 -0.20 -2.93
C GLU A 350 19.41 0.92 -3.67
N THR A 351 20.65 0.68 -4.11
CA THR A 351 21.43 1.68 -4.85
C THR A 351 20.83 1.96 -6.23
N ARG A 352 20.15 0.98 -6.86
CA ARG A 352 19.36 1.21 -8.07
C ARG A 352 18.18 2.16 -7.79
N MET A 353 17.48 1.96 -6.68
CA MET A 353 16.37 2.84 -6.28
C MET A 353 16.86 4.26 -5.96
N VAL A 354 18.03 4.42 -5.34
CA VAL A 354 18.69 5.74 -5.18
C VAL A 354 18.86 6.42 -6.55
N ARG A 355 19.37 5.70 -7.56
CA ARG A 355 19.54 6.26 -8.92
C ARG A 355 18.20 6.61 -9.58
N VAL A 356 17.14 5.84 -9.32
CA VAL A 356 15.78 6.18 -9.77
C VAL A 356 15.34 7.51 -9.18
N TRP A 357 15.43 7.67 -7.85
CA TRP A 357 15.05 8.93 -7.20
C TRP A 357 15.90 10.11 -7.68
N GLU A 358 17.20 9.91 -7.91
CA GLU A 358 18.08 10.92 -8.49
C GLU A 358 17.62 11.38 -9.88
N LEU A 359 17.30 10.44 -10.78
CA LEU A 359 16.85 10.77 -12.13
C LEU A 359 15.44 11.37 -12.16
N LEU A 360 14.53 10.89 -11.30
CA LEU A 360 13.20 11.47 -11.15
C LEU A 360 13.27 12.92 -10.65
N ALA A 361 14.13 13.21 -9.65
CA ALA A 361 14.32 14.56 -9.16
C ALA A 361 14.81 15.51 -10.25
N LYS A 362 15.76 15.05 -11.08
CA LYS A 362 16.27 15.81 -12.23
C LYS A 362 15.19 16.08 -13.28
N SER A 363 14.30 15.11 -13.53
CA SER A 363 13.21 15.24 -14.51
C SER A 363 12.07 16.12 -14.02
N LEU A 364 11.74 16.07 -12.73
CA LEU A 364 10.59 16.75 -12.14
C LEU A 364 10.92 18.11 -11.51
N GLY A 365 12.21 18.40 -11.29
CA GLY A 365 12.68 19.62 -10.60
C GLY A 365 12.65 19.55 -9.07
N GLY A 366 12.04 18.50 -8.52
CA GLY A 366 11.89 18.26 -7.09
C GLY A 366 10.72 17.33 -6.82
N PHE A 367 10.32 17.20 -5.56
CA PHE A 367 9.21 16.35 -5.14
C PHE A 367 8.25 17.07 -4.20
N SER A 368 7.05 16.53 -4.01
CA SER A 368 6.16 16.99 -2.94
C SER A 368 6.79 16.70 -1.56
N PRO A 369 6.88 17.67 -0.63
CA PRO A 369 7.36 17.45 0.74
C PRO A 369 6.55 16.39 1.51
N ARG A 370 5.32 16.08 1.05
CA ARG A 370 4.46 15.04 1.63
C ARG A 370 5.06 13.64 1.59
N LEU A 371 6.11 13.40 0.78
CA LEU A 371 6.90 12.16 0.83
C LEU A 371 7.44 11.86 2.24
N LEU A 372 7.73 12.89 3.05
CA LEU A 372 8.24 12.73 4.41
C LEU A 372 7.23 12.09 5.36
N PHE A 373 5.94 12.32 5.11
CA PHE A 373 4.84 11.90 5.98
C PHE A 373 4.36 10.49 5.64
N TYR A 374 4.48 10.06 4.38
CA TYR A 374 3.89 8.81 3.88
C TYR A 374 4.96 7.85 3.30
N ALA A 375 5.74 7.23 4.18
CA ALA A 375 6.68 6.17 3.84
C ALA A 375 6.60 4.99 4.83
N ASP A 376 6.35 3.77 4.32
CA ASP A 376 6.37 2.54 5.14
C ASP A 376 7.83 2.18 5.48
N GLU A 377 8.62 1.93 4.44
CA GLU A 377 10.04 1.62 4.51
C GLU A 377 10.80 2.61 3.64
N VAL A 378 11.88 3.15 4.20
CA VAL A 378 12.78 4.10 3.53
C VAL A 378 14.10 3.42 3.16
N LEU A 379 14.85 4.03 2.26
CA LEU A 379 16.21 3.58 1.95
C LEU A 379 17.11 3.70 3.20
N ASN A 380 18.17 2.89 3.31
CA ASN A 380 19.13 2.97 4.41
C ASN A 380 20.40 3.77 4.06
N THR A 381 20.44 4.29 2.83
CA THR A 381 21.54 5.09 2.29
C THR A 381 21.47 6.52 2.85
N SER A 382 22.57 7.02 3.43
CA SER A 382 22.63 8.39 3.96
C SER A 382 22.38 9.44 2.88
N GLY A 383 21.62 10.47 3.23
CA GLY A 383 21.08 11.49 2.33
C GLY A 383 19.78 11.06 1.64
N TRP A 384 19.35 9.80 1.82
CA TRP A 384 18.19 9.20 1.15
C TRP A 384 17.24 8.46 2.11
N ARG A 385 17.42 8.54 3.43
CA ARG A 385 16.56 7.82 4.41
C ARG A 385 15.18 8.46 4.60
N TRP A 386 14.85 9.44 3.77
CA TRP A 386 13.53 10.02 3.58
C TRP A 386 12.78 9.36 2.42
N ALA A 387 13.51 8.77 1.47
CA ALA A 387 12.94 8.29 0.21
C ALA A 387 12.39 6.85 0.39
N PRO A 388 11.17 6.57 -0.09
CA PRO A 388 10.62 5.22 -0.06
C PRO A 388 11.56 4.20 -0.72
N ARG A 389 11.78 3.07 -0.04
CA ARG A 389 12.55 1.93 -0.58
C ARG A 389 11.84 1.28 -1.77
N SER A 390 10.52 1.36 -1.78
CA SER A 390 9.62 0.79 -2.77
C SER A 390 8.43 1.74 -3.00
N LEU A 391 8.01 1.88 -4.25
CA LEU A 391 6.74 2.49 -4.60
C LEU A 391 5.59 1.47 -4.49
N LEU A 392 5.90 0.18 -4.56
CA LEU A 392 4.97 -0.94 -4.45
C LEU A 392 4.74 -1.38 -2.99
N GLY A 393 3.48 -1.40 -2.55
CA GLY A 393 3.12 -1.89 -1.21
C GLY A 393 3.42 -3.38 -1.01
N SER A 394 3.31 -4.19 -2.06
CA SER A 394 3.61 -5.63 -2.03
C SER A 394 5.08 -5.97 -1.79
N SER A 395 5.97 -5.01 -2.01
CA SER A 395 7.41 -5.19 -1.83
C SER A 395 7.89 -4.68 -0.46
N VAL A 396 6.99 -4.19 0.38
CA VAL A 396 7.20 -3.81 1.78
C VAL A 396 6.83 -5.01 2.67
N LYS A 397 7.57 -5.25 3.76
CA LYS A 397 7.36 -6.42 4.62
C LYS A 397 5.99 -6.36 5.32
N ASP A 398 5.62 -5.19 5.82
CA ASP A 398 4.35 -4.98 6.50
C ASP A 398 3.74 -3.60 6.14
N PRO A 399 3.13 -3.47 4.94
CA PRO A 399 2.60 -2.18 4.48
C PRO A 399 1.39 -1.75 5.31
N VAL A 400 1.40 -0.48 5.74
CA VAL A 400 0.26 0.18 6.42
C VAL A 400 -0.30 1.34 5.62
N ILE A 401 0.45 1.84 4.63
CA ILE A 401 0.02 2.91 3.74
C ILE A 401 -0.87 2.34 2.63
N GLY A 402 -2.12 2.81 2.59
CA GLY A 402 -3.09 2.52 1.55
C GLY A 402 -2.78 3.26 0.24
N ILE A 403 -3.59 3.00 -0.79
CA ILE A 403 -3.36 3.62 -2.10
C ILE A 403 -3.56 5.14 -2.05
N ASP A 404 -4.53 5.62 -1.29
CA ASP A 404 -4.83 7.05 -1.15
C ASP A 404 -3.61 7.80 -0.63
N GLU A 405 -2.99 7.29 0.44
CA GLU A 405 -1.78 7.91 1.00
C GLU A 405 -0.57 7.77 0.07
N ARG A 406 -0.46 6.68 -0.71
CA ARG A 406 0.59 6.52 -1.74
C ARG A 406 0.44 7.49 -2.90
N VAL A 407 -0.78 7.88 -3.25
CA VAL A 407 -1.06 8.88 -4.28
C VAL A 407 -0.83 10.28 -3.71
N LEU A 408 -1.35 10.57 -2.51
CA LEU A 408 -1.24 11.87 -1.85
C LEU A 408 0.21 12.32 -1.64
N ARG A 409 1.13 11.38 -1.39
CA ARG A 409 2.56 11.71 -1.21
C ARG A 409 3.24 12.23 -2.47
N LEU A 410 2.68 11.96 -3.65
CA LEU A 410 3.19 12.41 -4.95
C LEU A 410 2.28 13.45 -5.61
N ALA A 411 1.15 13.81 -4.99
CA ALA A 411 0.25 14.82 -5.50
C ALA A 411 0.97 16.18 -5.62
N GLU A 412 0.77 16.85 -6.75
CA GLU A 412 1.38 18.14 -7.04
C GLU A 412 0.99 19.16 -5.97
N ASN A 413 2.01 19.80 -5.40
CA ASN A 413 1.86 21.03 -4.65
C ASN A 413 2.62 22.11 -5.42
N THR A 414 1.92 23.11 -5.94
CA THR A 414 2.47 24.05 -6.93
C THR A 414 3.52 25.00 -6.35
N ASP A 415 3.60 25.12 -5.01
CA ASP A 415 4.36 26.20 -4.36
C ASP A 415 5.56 25.72 -3.52
N LEU A 416 5.64 24.43 -3.15
CA LEU A 416 6.71 23.89 -2.29
C LEU A 416 7.27 22.59 -2.86
N GLN A 417 8.55 22.59 -3.23
CA GLN A 417 9.26 21.40 -3.72
C GLN A 417 10.40 21.01 -2.78
N GLY A 418 10.44 19.73 -2.44
CA GLY A 418 11.58 19.07 -1.80
C GLY A 418 12.67 18.76 -2.81
N ILE A 419 13.90 19.14 -2.49
CA ILE A 419 15.07 18.99 -3.38
C ILE A 419 16.07 18.03 -2.73
N PRO A 420 16.41 16.89 -3.35
CA PRO A 420 17.43 16.00 -2.80
C PRO A 420 18.79 16.68 -2.71
N THR A 421 19.47 16.50 -1.58
CA THR A 421 20.84 16.99 -1.34
C THR A 421 21.65 15.90 -0.62
N PRO A 422 22.99 16.02 -0.54
CA PRO A 422 23.78 15.06 0.23
C PRO A 422 23.48 15.04 1.74
N LEU A 423 22.80 16.06 2.28
CA LEU A 423 22.38 16.09 3.68
C LEU A 423 21.00 15.46 3.92
N GLY A 424 20.26 15.11 2.86
CA GLY A 424 18.86 14.69 2.93
C GLY A 424 17.97 15.45 1.95
N LEU A 425 16.65 15.27 2.05
CA LEU A 425 15.68 16.06 1.30
C LEU A 425 15.60 17.46 1.90
N LYS A 426 15.99 18.47 1.12
CA LYS A 426 15.80 19.87 1.49
C LYS A 426 14.33 20.26 1.29
N VAL A 427 13.63 20.61 2.36
CA VAL A 427 12.24 21.10 2.32
C VAL A 427 12.11 22.40 3.10
N ILE A 428 11.08 23.19 2.77
CA ILE A 428 10.68 24.37 3.54
C ILE A 428 9.29 24.09 4.08
N LEU A 429 9.19 23.87 5.39
CA LEU A 429 7.97 23.47 6.07
C LEU A 429 7.94 24.00 7.50
N PRO A 430 6.74 24.23 8.07
CA PRO A 430 6.62 24.46 9.50
C PRO A 430 7.03 23.20 10.28
N GLY A 431 7.37 23.42 11.54
CA GLY A 431 7.69 22.36 12.47
C GLY A 431 7.89 22.90 13.88
N CYS A 432 8.04 22.01 14.83
CA CYS A 432 8.24 22.37 16.23
C CYS A 432 9.23 21.44 16.92
N ARG A 433 9.84 21.93 18.00
CA ARG A 433 10.69 21.13 18.89
C ARG A 433 9.86 20.63 20.06
N LEU A 434 10.09 19.38 20.44
CA LEU A 434 9.47 18.78 21.63
C LEU A 434 10.46 18.84 22.78
N ILE A 435 10.10 19.58 23.83
CA ILE A 435 10.97 19.86 24.97
C ILE A 435 10.43 19.11 26.19
N PRO A 436 11.05 17.99 26.60
CA PRO A 436 10.68 17.30 27.84
C PRO A 436 11.15 18.11 29.06
N GLN A 437 10.30 18.24 30.07
CA GLN A 437 10.59 18.90 31.33
C GLN A 437 10.06 18.10 32.52
N PRO A 438 10.84 17.92 33.59
CA PRO A 438 10.36 17.23 34.77
C PRO A 438 9.20 17.99 35.42
N LEU A 439 8.23 17.27 35.99
CA LEU A 439 7.05 17.87 36.64
C LEU A 439 7.41 18.88 37.75
N VAL A 440 8.56 18.67 38.38
CA VAL A 440 9.09 19.50 39.46
C VAL A 440 10.58 19.75 39.19
N PRO A 441 11.12 20.95 39.45
CA PRO A 441 12.55 21.18 39.32
C PRO A 441 13.37 20.21 40.19
N GLY A 442 14.33 19.52 39.58
CA GLY A 442 15.30 18.67 40.30
C GLY A 442 14.96 17.19 40.41
N ILE A 443 13.81 16.73 39.88
CA ILE A 443 13.50 15.29 39.75
C ILE A 443 13.77 14.78 38.32
N SER A 444 13.85 13.45 38.15
CA SER A 444 13.99 12.83 36.83
C SER A 444 12.72 12.95 35.99
N LEU A 445 12.84 12.87 34.65
CA LEU A 445 11.70 12.85 33.72
C LEU A 445 10.75 11.67 33.97
N HIS A 446 11.24 10.58 34.55
CA HIS A 446 10.44 9.42 34.90
C HIS A 446 10.64 9.11 36.38
N PRO A 447 9.87 9.75 37.29
CA PRO A 447 10.11 9.62 38.72
C PRO A 447 9.62 8.29 39.31
N TRP A 448 8.76 7.55 38.59
CA TRP A 448 8.17 6.30 39.07
C TRP A 448 8.42 5.11 38.13
N PRO A 449 9.70 4.74 37.89
CA PRO A 449 10.02 3.60 37.02
C PRO A 449 9.34 2.33 37.57
N GLY A 450 8.58 1.59 36.77
CA GLY A 450 7.90 0.35 37.21
C GLY A 450 6.58 0.55 37.98
N ALA A 451 6.05 1.78 38.06
CA ALA A 451 4.71 2.01 38.59
C ALA A 451 3.64 1.27 37.76
N ILE A 452 3.82 1.26 36.44
CA ILE A 452 3.03 0.50 35.48
C ILE A 452 3.98 -0.08 34.43
N ASN A 453 3.54 -1.11 33.72
CA ASN A 453 4.19 -1.47 32.46
C ASN A 453 3.81 -0.40 31.43
N PRO A 454 4.79 0.34 30.88
CA PRO A 454 4.48 1.38 29.92
C PRO A 454 4.01 0.72 28.62
N THR A 455 2.75 0.94 28.28
CA THR A 455 2.25 0.79 26.92
C THR A 455 2.08 2.18 26.36
N GLU A 456 2.90 2.56 25.39
CA GLU A 456 2.85 3.85 24.74
C GLU A 456 1.70 3.88 23.72
N ASP A 457 0.54 4.34 24.17
CA ASP A 457 -0.64 4.57 23.33
C ASP A 457 -0.71 6.00 22.79
N GLN A 458 -0.37 6.98 23.63
CA GLN A 458 -0.38 8.40 23.30
C GLN A 458 0.62 9.18 24.15
N ILE A 459 1.17 10.25 23.57
CA ILE A 459 1.92 11.28 24.29
C ILE A 459 1.12 12.58 24.22
N ILE A 460 0.98 13.25 25.36
CA ILE A 460 0.29 14.53 25.46
C ILE A 460 1.34 15.64 25.49
N ILE A 461 1.17 16.61 24.61
CA ILE A 461 2.06 17.77 24.48
C ILE A 461 1.27 19.06 24.67
N HIS A 462 1.90 20.06 25.27
CA HIS A 462 1.29 21.34 25.58
C HIS A 462 2.04 22.50 24.92
N GLN A 463 1.28 23.42 24.31
CA GLN A 463 1.81 24.66 23.77
C GLN A 463 1.41 25.82 24.68
N GLU A 464 2.37 26.40 25.40
CA GLU A 464 2.07 27.43 26.41
C GLU A 464 1.52 28.72 25.81
N GLU A 465 2.03 29.16 24.66
CA GLU A 465 1.64 30.45 24.05
C GLU A 465 0.17 30.45 23.59
N SER A 466 -0.29 29.34 23.03
CA SER A 466 -1.65 29.19 22.51
C SER A 466 -2.62 28.59 23.53
N GLY A 467 -2.09 27.95 24.58
CA GLY A 467 -2.86 27.14 25.53
C GLY A 467 -3.43 25.85 24.91
N GLN A 468 -2.98 25.47 23.72
CA GLN A 468 -3.46 24.27 23.03
C GLN A 468 -2.74 23.02 23.52
N TRP A 469 -3.49 21.92 23.53
CA TRP A 469 -2.99 20.59 23.87
C TRP A 469 -3.13 19.70 22.65
N TYR A 470 -2.10 18.90 22.39
CA TYR A 470 -2.12 17.91 21.32
C TYR A 470 -1.80 16.54 21.85
N ARG A 471 -2.31 15.55 21.12
CA ARG A 471 -1.99 14.14 21.29
C ARG A 471 -1.15 13.70 20.10
N ILE A 472 -0.02 13.07 20.40
CA ILE A 472 0.81 12.37 19.44
C ILE A 472 0.56 10.87 19.59
N ILE A 473 0.29 10.18 18.48
CA ILE A 473 0.27 8.72 18.41
C ILE A 473 1.14 8.23 17.25
N ASP A 474 1.71 7.03 17.39
CA ASP A 474 2.49 6.40 16.32
C ASP A 474 1.56 5.97 15.18
N TRP A 475 1.87 6.43 13.95
CA TRP A 475 1.04 6.16 12.78
C TRP A 475 0.93 4.66 12.50
N TYR A 476 2.06 3.95 12.47
CA TYR A 476 2.09 2.53 12.16
C TYR A 476 1.30 1.72 13.18
N ARG A 477 1.55 1.96 14.47
CA ARG A 477 0.83 1.31 15.57
C ARG A 477 -0.67 1.54 15.44
N SER A 478 -1.10 2.79 15.21
CA SER A 478 -2.52 3.17 15.07
C SER A 478 -3.26 2.38 13.98
N LYS A 479 -2.61 2.16 12.83
CA LYS A 479 -3.17 1.38 11.70
C LYS A 479 -3.25 -0.12 11.98
N LYS A 480 -2.37 -0.65 12.83
CA LYS A 480 -2.31 -2.09 13.18
C LYS A 480 -3.15 -2.49 14.39
N LEU A 481 -3.52 -1.54 15.26
CA LEU A 481 -4.28 -1.82 16.48
C LEU A 481 -5.56 -2.64 16.26
N ALA A 482 -6.28 -2.40 15.16
CA ALA A 482 -7.51 -3.12 14.83
C ALA A 482 -7.27 -4.55 14.31
N SER A 483 -6.06 -4.84 13.80
CA SER A 483 -5.71 -6.14 13.22
C SER A 483 -4.97 -7.07 14.20
N TRP A 484 -4.33 -6.52 15.23
CA TRP A 484 -3.53 -7.30 16.18
C TRP A 484 -4.35 -7.87 17.32
N THR A 485 -4.02 -9.09 17.72
CA THR A 485 -4.42 -9.70 18.99
C THR A 485 -3.73 -9.02 20.19
N ASP A 486 -4.23 -9.26 21.40
CA ASP A 486 -3.65 -8.71 22.63
C ASP A 486 -2.18 -9.13 22.83
N ASP A 487 -1.86 -10.36 22.46
CA ASP A 487 -0.50 -10.91 22.56
C ASP A 487 0.44 -10.25 21.54
N GLU A 488 0.00 -10.06 20.30
CA GLU A 488 0.77 -9.37 19.26
C GLU A 488 1.03 -7.91 19.63
N ARG A 489 0.00 -7.21 20.15
CA ARG A 489 0.14 -5.84 20.67
C ARG A 489 1.18 -5.77 21.78
N SER A 490 1.09 -6.69 22.74
CA SER A 490 1.99 -6.74 23.88
C SER A 490 3.43 -7.11 23.48
N ALA A 491 3.60 -7.96 22.48
CA ALA A 491 4.91 -8.31 21.93
C ALA A 491 5.54 -7.11 21.21
N PHE A 492 4.76 -6.42 20.36
CA PHE A 492 5.20 -5.23 19.63
C PHE A 492 5.61 -4.11 20.58
N ASP A 493 4.77 -3.77 21.56
CA ASP A 493 5.06 -2.69 22.52
C ASP A 493 6.35 -2.98 23.32
N ARG A 494 6.59 -4.26 23.66
CA ARG A 494 7.82 -4.70 24.33
C ARG A 494 9.05 -4.61 23.43
N GLU A 495 8.92 -4.95 22.16
CA GLU A 495 10.00 -4.85 21.17
C GLU A 495 10.36 -3.39 20.87
N GLN A 496 9.36 -2.53 20.67
CA GLN A 496 9.58 -1.12 20.33
C GLN A 496 10.08 -0.29 21.52
N ASN A 497 9.69 -0.67 22.74
CA ASN A 497 10.14 -0.06 24.00
C ASN A 497 9.92 1.46 24.04
N ASN A 498 8.65 1.88 23.99
CA ASN A 498 8.17 3.28 24.08
C ASN A 498 8.97 4.25 23.20
N PRO A 499 8.92 4.05 21.87
CA PRO A 499 9.75 4.79 20.95
C PRO A 499 9.51 6.30 21.01
N LEU A 500 8.25 6.79 21.03
CA LEU A 500 7.96 8.22 21.01
C LEU A 500 8.56 8.93 22.22
N CYS A 501 8.35 8.37 23.41
CA CYS A 501 8.86 8.88 24.67
C CYS A 501 10.39 8.88 24.67
N ARG A 502 11.04 7.78 24.28
CA ARG A 502 12.50 7.71 24.19
C ARG A 502 13.07 8.76 23.24
N GLU A 503 12.44 8.96 22.08
CA GLU A 503 12.92 9.94 21.11
C GLU A 503 12.73 11.37 21.64
N ILE A 504 11.63 11.67 22.34
CA ILE A 504 11.37 12.98 22.98
C ILE A 504 12.36 13.24 24.12
N ASP A 505 12.61 12.26 24.99
CA ASP A 505 13.53 12.32 26.13
C ASP A 505 14.97 12.69 25.72
N SER A 506 15.33 12.51 24.45
CA SER A 506 16.62 12.94 23.90
C SER A 506 16.84 14.46 23.96
N GLY A 507 15.76 15.26 24.06
CA GLY A 507 15.79 16.72 23.96
C GLY A 507 16.12 17.26 22.56
N LYS A 508 16.26 16.39 21.56
CA LYS A 508 16.56 16.71 20.16
C LYS A 508 15.40 16.43 19.21
N CYS A 509 14.25 16.02 19.74
CA CYS A 509 13.10 15.62 18.94
C CYS A 509 12.39 16.82 18.31
N VAL A 510 12.00 16.67 17.06
CA VAL A 510 11.23 17.65 16.29
C VAL A 510 10.10 16.98 15.53
N LEU A 511 9.04 17.73 15.29
CA LEU A 511 7.97 17.38 14.37
C LEU A 511 8.01 18.32 13.18
N ILE A 512 7.99 17.76 11.98
CA ILE A 512 7.84 18.50 10.72
C ILE A 512 6.47 18.16 10.16
N TYR A 513 5.68 19.15 9.76
CA TYR A 513 4.31 18.93 9.28
C TYR A 513 3.93 19.90 8.17
N ASP A 514 2.82 19.61 7.50
CA ASP A 514 2.18 20.48 6.52
C ASP A 514 0.86 20.98 7.11
N GLU A 515 0.81 22.25 7.49
CA GLU A 515 -0.38 22.81 8.14
C GLU A 515 -1.60 22.84 7.20
N THR A 516 -1.38 22.84 5.88
CA THR A 516 -2.46 22.74 4.89
C THR A 516 -3.12 21.37 4.85
N SER A 517 -2.46 20.35 5.41
CA SER A 517 -2.99 18.99 5.49
C SER A 517 -3.87 18.75 6.72
N ARG A 518 -3.99 19.73 7.63
CA ARG A 518 -4.78 19.59 8.85
C ARG A 518 -6.27 19.46 8.51
N ALA A 519 -6.87 18.33 8.91
CA ALA A 519 -8.29 18.06 8.77
C ALA A 519 -8.86 17.68 10.15
N ASP A 520 -9.97 18.33 10.55
CA ASP A 520 -10.63 18.10 11.84
C ASP A 520 -9.68 18.15 13.05
N GLY A 521 -8.73 19.10 13.02
CA GLY A 521 -7.72 19.29 14.07
C GLY A 521 -6.61 18.23 14.08
N THR A 522 -6.62 17.29 13.14
CA THR A 522 -5.64 16.21 13.01
C THR A 522 -4.75 16.42 11.80
N LEU A 523 -3.45 16.16 11.95
CA LEU A 523 -2.50 16.13 10.84
C LEU A 523 -1.50 14.96 10.99
N VAL A 524 -0.78 14.71 9.90
CA VAL A 524 0.33 13.74 9.86
C VAL A 524 1.64 14.50 9.90
N ALA A 525 2.54 14.09 10.80
CA ALA A 525 3.84 14.71 10.97
C ALA A 525 4.98 13.69 10.80
N CYS A 526 6.13 14.18 10.37
CA CYS A 526 7.39 13.47 10.40
C CYS A 526 8.09 13.76 11.73
N MET A 527 8.27 12.73 12.55
CA MET A 527 9.08 12.81 13.77
C MET A 527 10.54 12.52 13.41
N ALA A 528 11.42 13.41 13.84
CA ALA A 528 12.85 13.37 13.53
C ALA A 528 13.70 13.84 14.72
N GLN A 529 15.01 13.56 14.68
CA GLN A 529 15.98 14.05 15.65
C GLN A 529 16.96 15.02 14.99
N ILE A 530 17.29 16.10 15.70
CA ILE A 530 18.29 17.07 15.23
C ILE A 530 19.67 16.43 15.19
N ASP A 531 20.30 16.52 14.03
CA ASP A 531 21.63 16.03 13.73
C ASP A 531 22.60 17.19 13.47
N GLU A 532 23.86 17.01 13.84
CA GLU A 532 24.89 18.01 13.57
C GLU A 532 25.32 17.97 12.10
N ILE A 533 25.50 19.16 11.54
CA ILE A 533 26.16 19.35 10.24
C ILE A 533 27.64 19.59 10.51
N HIS A 534 28.50 18.83 9.84
CA HIS A 534 29.95 19.02 9.97
C HIS A 534 30.35 20.43 9.52
N LYS A 535 31.14 21.15 10.32
CA LYS A 535 31.45 22.58 10.12
C LYS A 535 32.10 22.91 8.77
N ASP A 536 32.82 21.94 8.20
CA ASP A 536 33.50 22.08 6.91
C ASP A 536 32.67 21.62 5.71
N PHE A 537 31.40 21.24 5.90
CA PHE A 537 30.55 20.75 4.83
C PHE A 537 30.29 21.84 3.78
N LYS A 538 30.60 21.53 2.52
CA LYS A 538 30.30 22.38 1.36
C LYS A 538 29.83 21.50 0.22
N HIS A 539 28.75 21.90 -0.43
CA HIS A 539 28.25 21.21 -1.61
C HIS A 539 27.57 22.21 -2.56
N ALA A 540 27.70 22.00 -3.87
CA ALA A 540 27.19 22.93 -4.88
C ALA A 540 25.65 23.10 -4.85
N SER A 541 24.92 22.13 -4.29
CA SER A 541 23.46 22.14 -4.20
C SER A 541 22.90 22.89 -2.98
N ILE A 542 23.76 23.39 -2.08
CA ILE A 542 23.36 24.05 -0.83
C ILE A 542 24.15 25.35 -0.70
N THR A 543 23.43 26.47 -0.62
CA THR A 543 24.03 27.79 -0.42
C THR A 543 24.48 27.99 1.03
N THR A 544 25.43 28.90 1.25
CA THR A 544 25.91 29.22 2.61
C THR A 544 24.77 29.69 3.53
N LYS A 545 23.83 30.50 2.99
CA LYS A 545 22.66 30.96 3.74
C LYS A 545 21.76 29.80 4.18
N GLU A 546 21.49 28.84 3.28
CA GLU A 546 20.69 27.66 3.62
C GLU A 546 21.37 26.77 4.66
N LEU A 547 22.69 26.69 4.64
CA LEU A 547 23.45 25.94 5.64
C LEU A 547 23.44 26.60 7.03
N GLU A 548 23.41 27.94 7.07
CA GLU A 548 23.34 28.71 8.31
C GLU A 548 21.95 28.69 8.96
N THR A 549 20.89 28.70 8.15
CA THR A 549 19.49 28.72 8.65
C THR A 549 18.85 27.34 8.71
N GLY A 550 19.37 26.37 7.97
CA GLY A 550 18.77 25.05 7.83
C GLY A 550 19.18 24.09 8.94
N ILE A 551 18.25 23.22 9.32
CA ILE A 551 18.46 22.21 10.36
C ILE A 551 18.50 20.85 9.70
N ARG A 552 19.58 20.10 9.93
CA ARG A 552 19.66 18.70 9.55
C ARG A 552 18.98 17.85 10.60
N VAL A 553 18.15 16.92 10.15
CA VAL A 553 17.44 16.00 11.02
C VAL A 553 17.51 14.58 10.46
N HIS A 554 17.55 13.60 11.33
CA HIS A 554 17.40 12.21 10.96
C HIS A 554 15.94 11.78 11.15
N ARG A 555 15.29 11.32 10.07
CA ARG A 555 13.90 10.85 10.13
C ARG A 555 13.82 9.58 10.98
N LEU A 556 12.90 9.58 11.94
CA LEU A 556 12.63 8.43 12.80
C LEU A 556 11.37 7.68 12.34
N ARG A 557 10.24 8.40 12.25
CA ARG A 557 8.93 7.78 12.01
C ARG A 557 7.86 8.81 11.63
N THR A 558 6.70 8.30 11.23
CA THR A 558 5.49 9.08 11.01
C THR A 558 4.62 9.03 12.25
N VAL A 559 4.07 10.17 12.65
CA VAL A 559 3.15 10.29 13.79
C VAL A 559 1.88 11.03 13.38
N ILE A 560 0.80 10.82 14.13
CA ILE A 560 -0.45 11.58 14.01
C ILE A 560 -0.48 12.58 15.16
N MET A 561 -0.73 13.85 14.85
CA MET A 561 -0.91 14.92 15.82
C MET A 561 -2.34 15.44 15.76
N SER A 562 -3.08 15.31 16.87
CA SER A 562 -4.48 15.73 16.97
C SER A 562 -4.69 16.70 18.11
N LEU A 563 -5.49 17.75 17.88
CA LEU A 563 -5.99 18.63 18.94
C LEU A 563 -6.85 17.86 19.93
N LEU A 564 -6.68 18.13 21.23
CA LEU A 564 -7.58 17.61 22.27
C LEU A 564 -8.88 18.41 22.30
N SER A 565 -9.98 17.73 22.58
CA SER A 565 -11.27 18.37 22.86
C SER A 565 -11.24 19.13 24.19
N ASN A 566 -12.16 20.07 24.38
CA ASN A 566 -12.28 20.82 25.63
C ASN A 566 -12.53 19.92 26.86
N GLU A 567 -13.19 18.77 26.68
CA GLU A 567 -13.40 17.79 27.75
C GLU A 567 -12.10 17.06 28.11
N GLU A 568 -11.33 16.63 27.10
CA GLU A 568 -10.01 16.02 27.30
C GLU A 568 -9.05 17.02 27.96
N ILE A 569 -9.01 18.28 27.53
CA ILE A 569 -8.14 19.31 28.13
C ILE A 569 -8.43 19.47 29.62
N ARG A 570 -9.71 19.55 30.01
CA ARG A 570 -10.10 19.65 31.42
C ARG A 570 -9.60 18.45 32.22
N MET A 571 -9.82 17.25 31.70
CA MET A 571 -9.35 16.01 32.31
C MET A 571 -7.83 15.99 32.45
N MET A 572 -7.10 16.25 31.36
CA MET A 572 -5.64 16.24 31.31
C MET A 572 -5.01 17.28 32.23
N THR A 573 -5.61 18.46 32.36
CA THR A 573 -5.16 19.51 33.29
C THR A 573 -5.21 19.02 34.73
N VAL A 574 -6.33 18.40 35.14
CA VAL A 574 -6.47 17.85 36.50
C VAL A 574 -5.47 16.72 36.73
N PHE A 575 -5.30 15.78 35.80
CA PHE A 575 -4.33 14.68 35.97
C PHE A 575 -2.89 15.17 36.04
N ARG A 576 -2.54 16.22 35.31
CA ARG A 576 -1.23 16.88 35.44
C ARG A 576 -1.01 17.46 36.83
N GLU A 577 -1.99 18.16 37.40
CA GLU A 577 -1.91 18.69 38.76
C GLU A 577 -1.77 17.58 39.81
N LEU A 578 -2.52 16.48 39.65
CA LEU A 578 -2.41 15.32 40.53
C LEU A 578 -1.03 14.66 40.42
N ALA A 579 -0.47 14.57 39.21
CA ALA A 579 0.88 14.05 39.00
C ALA A 579 1.93 14.90 39.71
N MET A 580 1.82 16.24 39.62
CA MET A 580 2.69 17.16 40.36
C MET A 580 2.56 16.97 41.88
N ALA A 581 1.34 16.80 42.40
CA ALA A 581 1.11 16.56 43.82
C ALA A 581 1.77 15.26 44.31
N VAL A 582 1.71 14.18 43.53
CA VAL A 582 2.41 12.92 43.83
C VAL A 582 3.93 13.09 43.69
N ALA A 583 4.41 13.89 42.74
CA ALA A 583 5.83 14.10 42.52
C ALA A 583 6.52 14.82 43.68
N ILE A 584 5.82 15.74 44.35
CA ILE A 584 6.31 16.48 45.52
C ILE A 584 6.23 15.65 46.82
N ASP A 585 5.46 14.55 46.81
CA ASP A 585 5.26 13.72 48.00
C ASP A 585 6.58 13.12 48.53
N GLN A 586 6.67 12.99 49.86
CA GLN A 586 7.85 12.45 50.53
C GLN A 586 8.16 11.01 50.10
N GLU A 587 7.15 10.19 49.81
CA GLU A 587 7.37 8.81 49.37
C GLU A 587 7.98 8.77 47.96
N THR A 588 7.64 9.70 47.07
CA THR A 588 8.35 9.85 45.77
C THR A 588 9.81 10.24 45.98
N SER A 589 10.07 11.18 46.89
CA SER A 589 11.45 11.57 47.23
C SER A 589 12.24 10.39 47.81
N ASN A 590 11.63 9.60 48.69
CA ASN A 590 12.25 8.40 49.26
C ASN A 590 12.56 7.36 48.17
N LEU A 591 11.63 7.13 47.25
CA LEU A 591 11.80 6.20 46.13
C LEU A 591 12.99 6.58 45.24
N LEU A 592 13.15 7.88 44.94
CA LEU A 592 14.21 8.40 44.06
C LEU A 592 15.61 8.33 44.70
N MET A 593 15.70 8.31 46.03
CA MET A 593 16.97 8.19 46.76
C MET A 593 17.49 6.74 46.84
N MET A 594 16.68 5.75 46.48
CA MET A 594 17.06 4.33 46.52
C MET A 594 17.85 3.92 45.28
N GLU A 595 19.05 3.38 45.47
CA GLU A 595 19.91 2.89 44.38
C GLU A 595 19.46 1.53 43.85
N ASP A 596 19.04 0.61 44.73
CA ASP A 596 18.54 -0.73 44.34
C ASP A 596 17.05 -0.67 43.96
N ARG A 597 16.79 -0.73 42.66
CA ARG A 597 15.44 -0.64 42.08
C ARG A 597 14.66 -1.96 42.08
N ASP A 598 15.26 -3.06 42.53
CA ASP A 598 14.61 -4.37 42.58
C ASP A 598 14.52 -4.97 44.00
N GLY A 599 15.13 -4.29 44.98
CA GLY A 599 15.09 -4.63 46.40
C GLY A 599 13.68 -4.60 47.01
N GLU A 600 13.50 -5.32 48.12
CA GLU A 600 12.23 -5.36 48.85
C GLU A 600 11.81 -3.98 49.38
N GLU A 601 12.78 -3.15 49.79
CA GLU A 601 12.54 -1.77 50.25
C GLU A 601 11.98 -0.88 49.14
N TRP A 602 12.53 -0.99 47.93
CA TRP A 602 12.05 -0.26 46.77
C TRP A 602 10.63 -0.69 46.38
N LYS A 603 10.35 -2.01 46.37
CA LYS A 603 9.00 -2.55 46.10
C LYS A 603 7.99 -2.06 47.14
N SER A 604 8.38 -2.03 48.41
CA SER A 604 7.55 -1.51 49.50
C SER A 604 7.26 -0.01 49.32
N CYS A 605 8.28 0.80 49.01
CA CYS A 605 8.12 2.23 48.74
C CYS A 605 7.24 2.49 47.50
N MET A 606 7.44 1.72 46.43
CA MET A 606 6.61 1.80 45.21
C MET A 606 5.13 1.48 45.49
N VAL A 607 4.82 0.53 46.37
CA VAL A 607 3.42 0.27 46.79
C VAL A 607 2.82 1.49 47.48
N LYS A 608 3.58 2.18 48.35
CA LYS A 608 3.12 3.42 48.99
C LYS A 608 2.86 4.53 47.97
N VAL A 609 3.76 4.72 47.01
CA VAL A 609 3.59 5.69 45.91
C VAL A 609 2.33 5.38 45.09
N LYS A 610 2.09 4.10 44.73
CA LYS A 610 0.84 3.69 44.05
C LYS A 610 -0.41 3.94 44.88
N ASN A 611 -0.34 3.72 46.19
CA ASN A 611 -1.45 4.03 47.09
C ASN A 611 -1.69 5.53 47.16
N LYS A 612 -0.63 6.35 47.15
CA LYS A 612 -0.75 7.81 47.09
C LYS A 612 -1.42 8.28 45.79
N MET A 613 -1.02 7.72 44.65
CA MET A 613 -1.67 7.98 43.35
C MET A 613 -3.17 7.66 43.38
N LYS A 614 -3.56 6.53 43.98
CA LYS A 614 -4.98 6.16 44.13
C LYS A 614 -5.74 7.10 45.06
N GLU A 615 -5.12 7.50 46.17
CA GLU A 615 -5.71 8.43 47.14
C GLU A 615 -6.03 9.78 46.49
N VAL A 616 -5.05 10.41 45.82
CA VAL A 616 -5.25 11.74 45.22
C VAL A 616 -6.28 11.71 44.08
N VAL A 617 -6.33 10.61 43.32
CA VAL A 617 -7.33 10.44 42.27
C VAL A 617 -8.72 10.22 42.86
N ALA A 618 -8.86 9.41 43.92
CA ALA A 618 -10.14 9.20 44.58
C ALA A 618 -10.67 10.50 45.22
N GLU A 619 -9.80 11.32 45.80
CA GLU A 619 -10.17 12.64 46.34
C GLU A 619 -10.66 13.58 45.23
N ALA A 620 -9.91 13.68 44.13
CA ALA A 620 -10.30 14.48 42.96
C ALA A 620 -11.61 14.00 42.33
N TRP A 621 -11.81 12.68 42.23
CA TRP A 621 -13.01 12.06 41.68
C TRP A 621 -14.27 12.43 42.47
N ASN A 622 -14.18 12.39 43.81
CA ASN A 622 -15.29 12.72 44.69
C ASN A 622 -15.56 14.21 44.81
N SER A 623 -14.53 15.05 44.68
CA SER A 623 -14.64 16.51 44.82
C SER A 623 -14.96 17.24 43.52
N ASN A 624 -14.69 16.64 42.36
CA ASN A 624 -14.87 17.26 41.05
C ASN A 624 -15.87 16.46 40.17
N PRO A 625 -17.17 16.81 40.19
CA PRO A 625 -18.18 16.20 39.33
C PRO A 625 -17.89 16.37 37.83
N GLU A 626 -17.24 17.47 37.44
CA GLU A 626 -16.91 17.75 36.04
C GLU A 626 -15.81 16.79 35.53
N LEU A 627 -14.83 16.44 36.36
CA LEU A 627 -13.82 15.42 36.05
C LEU A 627 -14.49 14.07 35.77
N THR A 628 -15.38 13.65 36.67
CA THR A 628 -16.12 12.39 36.54
C THR A 628 -16.94 12.36 35.25
N GLN A 629 -17.59 13.47 34.90
CA GLN A 629 -18.35 13.57 33.66
C GLN A 629 -17.45 13.55 32.42
N ALA A 630 -16.31 14.27 32.45
CA ALA A 630 -15.36 14.30 31.35
C ALA A 630 -14.76 12.91 31.08
N VAL A 631 -14.39 12.17 32.13
CA VAL A 631 -13.88 10.79 32.00
C VAL A 631 -14.95 9.86 31.42
N LYS A 632 -16.21 9.98 31.85
CA LYS A 632 -17.32 9.20 31.30
C LYS A 632 -17.55 9.46 29.82
N ASN A 633 -17.45 10.72 29.39
CA ASN A 633 -17.67 11.12 28.01
C ASN A 633 -16.51 10.71 27.08
N THR A 634 -15.27 10.71 27.59
CA THR A 634 -14.07 10.55 26.78
C THR A 634 -13.49 9.13 26.81
N ILE A 635 -13.47 8.48 27.98
CA ILE A 635 -12.84 7.18 28.19
C ILE A 635 -13.88 6.08 28.38
N GLY A 636 -14.94 6.35 29.16
CA GLY A 636 -16.04 5.41 29.40
C GLY A 636 -16.50 5.34 30.85
N ILE A 637 -17.48 4.47 31.09
CA ILE A 637 -18.12 4.27 32.40
C ILE A 637 -17.26 3.31 33.26
N ASP A 638 -17.34 3.44 34.58
CA ASP A 638 -16.67 2.56 35.57
C ASP A 638 -15.12 2.55 35.53
N MET A 639 -14.52 3.69 35.15
CA MET A 639 -13.06 3.82 35.02
C MET A 639 -12.32 4.26 36.30
N GLU A 640 -13.03 4.60 37.38
CA GLU A 640 -12.47 5.18 38.61
C GLU A 640 -11.25 4.40 39.15
N GLY A 641 -11.35 3.08 39.25
CA GLY A 641 -10.29 2.22 39.79
C GLY A 641 -9.02 2.14 38.94
N PHE A 642 -9.06 2.60 37.69
CA PHE A 642 -7.95 2.56 36.74
C PHE A 642 -7.32 3.93 36.50
N MET A 643 -8.01 5.02 36.85
CA MET A 643 -7.58 6.39 36.55
C MET A 643 -6.25 6.78 37.19
N TRP A 644 -5.88 6.19 38.33
CA TRP A 644 -4.57 6.43 38.95
C TRP A 644 -3.39 6.09 38.03
N ALA A 645 -3.56 5.18 37.07
CA ALA A 645 -2.52 4.80 36.12
C ALA A 645 -2.19 5.93 35.13
N PHE A 646 -3.08 6.91 34.93
CA PHE A 646 -2.82 8.07 34.06
C PHE A 646 -1.65 8.92 34.58
N ILE A 647 -1.45 8.98 35.89
CA ILE A 647 -0.36 9.75 36.51
C ILE A 647 1.00 9.27 35.99
N PRO A 648 1.43 8.02 36.22
CA PRO A 648 2.72 7.55 35.72
C PRO A 648 2.74 7.26 34.22
N LYS A 649 1.57 7.14 33.56
CA LYS A 649 1.49 6.80 32.13
C LYS A 649 1.60 8.01 31.21
N ILE A 650 0.80 9.03 31.48
CA ILE A 650 0.64 10.20 30.60
C ILE A 650 1.46 11.37 31.12
N PHE A 651 1.55 11.51 32.45
CA PHE A 651 2.19 12.64 33.12
C PHE A 651 3.36 12.19 33.98
N SER A 652 4.27 11.37 33.43
CA SER A 652 5.56 11.13 34.10
C SER A 652 6.44 12.39 34.08
N HIS A 653 6.36 13.16 32.98
CA HIS A 653 6.93 14.49 32.79
C HIS A 653 6.05 15.31 31.84
N ASP A 654 6.30 16.61 31.76
CA ASP A 654 5.65 17.49 30.80
C ASP A 654 6.44 17.55 29.48
N VAL A 655 5.73 17.66 28.37
CA VAL A 655 6.34 17.88 27.05
C VAL A 655 5.76 19.16 26.45
N PHE A 656 6.64 20.11 26.18
CA PHE A 656 6.28 21.42 25.64
C PHE A 656 6.63 21.55 24.17
N ILE A 657 5.88 22.37 23.45
CA ILE A 657 6.12 22.74 22.06
C ILE A 657 6.85 24.08 21.99
N ASP A 658 7.97 24.10 21.27
CA ASP A 658 8.67 25.31 20.84
C ASP A 658 8.58 25.42 19.31
N GLU A 659 7.79 26.37 18.82
CA GLU A 659 7.48 26.52 17.39
C GLU A 659 8.68 27.05 16.62
N MET A 660 8.94 26.46 15.44
CA MET A 660 9.95 26.94 14.53
C MET A 660 9.33 27.95 13.55
N PRO A 661 10.15 28.77 12.87
CA PRO A 661 9.65 29.65 11.80
C PRO A 661 8.81 28.87 10.77
N SER A 662 7.72 29.47 10.29
CA SER A 662 6.81 28.83 9.32
C SER A 662 7.50 28.40 8.01
N GLU A 663 8.59 29.07 7.65
CA GLU A 663 9.44 28.78 6.50
C GLU A 663 10.81 28.21 6.91
N GLN A 664 10.82 27.32 7.91
CA GLN A 664 12.05 26.65 8.34
C GLN A 664 12.58 25.71 7.24
N ILE A 665 13.88 25.82 6.97
CA ILE A 665 14.59 24.92 6.06
C ILE A 665 15.01 23.66 6.82
N TRP A 666 14.62 22.50 6.31
CA TRP A 666 14.98 21.20 6.86
C TRP A 666 15.79 20.40 5.85
N PHE A 667 16.86 19.74 6.32
CA PHE A 667 17.54 18.68 5.58
C PHE A 667 17.19 17.35 6.25
N VAL A 668 16.19 16.66 5.71
CA VAL A 668 15.68 15.43 6.31
C VAL A 668 16.43 14.23 5.72
N ASP A 669 17.34 13.64 6.50
CA ASP A 669 18.00 12.38 6.18
C ASP A 669 17.10 11.20 6.53
#